data_AF-A0A1V1ZFT8-F1
#
_entry.id   AF-A0A1V1ZFT8-F1
#
_cell.length_a   1.000
_cell.length_b   1.000
_cell.length_c   1.000
_cell.angle_alpha   90.00
_cell.angle_beta   90.00
_cell.angle_gamma   90.00
#
_symmetry.space_group_name_H-M   'P 1'
#
loop_
_entity.id
_entity.type
_entity.pdbx_description
1 polymer ?
#
loop_
_entity_poly.entity_id
_entity_poly.type
_entity_poly.pdbx_seq_one_letter_code
_entity_poly.pdbx_strand_id
1 'polypeptide(L)'
;MVKKLLSLLVLLLLATEVSYSQETLIDFNFQEPEMPEGITSDGTISTGGPVNNCTECSEGRLVVSTGGYLQADVSSCGVFLVKMKSSGSTPRTVTVKYQHLGSEDYIIAGDVSVVQSGTGLYELTDLFPVLQTPGTTSIRLENAPSGGQVHIHDLYIESSADLFSEADILTFNLPGQVGEEIIDTDANTISVSVPIGFDLTSVVPELIEISPSATISPSVDTTRDFSVGNNVSYEVTSQDGNTIKEWLVSVSEVVSSEKDITAFTLVENQIGETIIDSEAGTIEVTVPESMDVTNLVPLTLTISPFSGITPSADTPRDFSSPVEYTVTAQDNSTKTWTITVSEELPFYSLDVSVTGIGNVTLSPEGGIYEEGTVVTLTAEPIWDATFTGWAGDLSGNELVETITMDGSKSVTATFSADVELDFEIPVGFASVDTGTEYQNYDFSFNGPVSGGQGAADTLWVNGPDDFDMLAWHLYYRNRAYKGLSGTNGVTATPEVIVFTEGVYEEGTSDSSAWGNHMLTVQEQGDLTIIGEQNVVLKFGLNIKRSWNVLIRNLTFYDYYDDGINIGEPETHHIWVDHCTVGHPDTRPEDQDHPDGGIDVKGGASYITLSWNILRNSWKTNLIGHSDSNGSEDLGKLKVTLYANHYFNSNSRNPRVRFGEVHVLNNLVEGITLYGIAASNQSQVYAENNFYLNTRWPMYADRKVSDFQAVYGVNTDNTFTSKTGNYPATALKQVGNAYDDSELPVITSQINPEMLNPGGRSVKFDELNPEGIFEPSSYYDYEAFPADVVEELIPLYAGADVIDFFQTESLGVLDLEEQLFKLYPNPVKDYLVLQHASAQKNGAIDVFNLSGVIVMSVKVEEMSMLTRLDLAALANGFYVVQYKDAQKQQQFRIVKG
;
A
#
# COMPACT_ATOMS: atom_id res chain seq x y z
N MET A 1 -31.25 -2.17 -29.36
CA MET A 1 -31.91 -0.85 -29.17
C MET A 1 -33.01 -1.06 -28.13
N VAL A 2 -33.01 -0.55 -26.92
CA VAL A 2 -32.23 0.49 -26.24
C VAL A 2 -32.30 0.13 -24.74
N LYS A 3 -31.22 -0.40 -24.16
CA LYS A 3 -30.94 -0.24 -22.72
C LYS A 3 -30.10 1.02 -22.62
N LYS A 4 -30.73 2.14 -22.24
CA LYS A 4 -30.08 3.42 -21.94
C LYS A 4 -30.99 4.18 -20.97
N LEU A 5 -30.36 4.76 -19.95
CA LEU A 5 -30.87 5.65 -18.91
C LEU A 5 -31.50 4.98 -17.67
N LEU A 6 -30.63 4.56 -16.76
CA LEU A 6 -30.84 4.78 -15.34
C LEU A 6 -29.66 5.63 -14.83
N SER A 7 -29.81 6.94 -14.99
CA SER A 7 -29.02 7.96 -14.31
C SER A 7 -29.86 9.23 -14.36
N LEU A 8 -29.93 9.94 -13.23
CA LEU A 8 -30.57 11.25 -13.05
C LEU A 8 -32.09 11.26 -12.74
N LEU A 9 -32.45 11.08 -11.45
CA LEU A 9 -33.48 11.91 -10.80
C LEU A 9 -33.42 11.83 -9.26
N VAL A 10 -32.31 12.27 -8.68
CA VAL A 10 -32.26 12.78 -7.31
C VAL A 10 -32.29 14.31 -7.43
N LEU A 11 -33.45 14.93 -7.20
CA LEU A 11 -33.67 16.24 -6.58
C LEU A 11 -35.08 16.79 -6.88
N LEU A 12 -35.74 17.25 -5.82
CA LEU A 12 -36.80 18.29 -5.78
C LEU A 12 -38.20 17.92 -6.34
N LEU A 13 -39.14 17.61 -5.43
CA LEU A 13 -40.15 18.55 -4.92
C LEU A 13 -41.32 17.79 -4.27
N LEU A 14 -41.46 17.90 -2.95
CA LEU A 14 -42.66 18.41 -2.30
C LEU A 14 -42.31 18.73 -0.85
N ALA A 15 -42.05 20.01 -0.61
CA ALA A 15 -41.92 20.60 0.71
C ALA A 15 -43.30 20.65 1.37
N THR A 16 -43.43 20.00 2.51
CA THR A 16 -44.30 20.48 3.60
C THR A 16 -43.37 21.00 4.68
N GLU A 17 -43.42 22.32 4.91
CA GLU A 17 -42.76 23.00 6.02
C GLU A 17 -43.22 22.37 7.34
N VAL A 18 -42.41 21.47 7.91
CA VAL A 18 -42.42 21.24 9.36
C VAL A 18 -41.48 22.30 9.92
N SER A 19 -42.06 23.27 10.60
CA SER A 19 -41.30 24.25 11.38
C SER A 19 -40.67 23.54 12.57
N TYR A 20 -39.41 23.10 12.46
CA TYR A 20 -38.64 22.61 13.60
C TYR A 20 -38.29 23.80 14.50
N SER A 21 -38.64 23.69 15.79
CA SER A 21 -38.39 24.73 16.78
C SER A 21 -37.20 24.39 17.66
N GLN A 22 -36.26 25.33 17.75
CA GLN A 22 -35.09 25.40 18.64
C GLN A 22 -34.05 24.27 18.54
N GLU A 23 -33.17 24.39 17.55
CA GLU A 23 -31.81 23.84 17.61
C GLU A 23 -31.10 24.42 18.85
N THR A 24 -30.68 23.58 19.80
CA THR A 24 -29.60 23.97 20.71
C THR A 24 -28.31 23.50 20.05
N LEU A 25 -27.83 24.28 19.09
CA LEU A 25 -26.50 24.10 18.53
C LEU A 25 -25.49 24.53 19.59
N ILE A 26 -24.85 23.57 20.23
CA ILE A 26 -23.60 23.81 20.93
C ILE A 26 -22.51 23.61 19.87
N ASP A 27 -22.16 24.69 19.17
CA ASP A 27 -20.99 24.75 18.30
C ASP A 27 -19.90 25.53 19.03
N PHE A 28 -18.94 24.81 19.61
CA PHE A 28 -17.88 25.42 20.40
C PHE A 28 -16.52 25.24 19.75
N ASN A 29 -15.97 26.41 19.46
CA ASN A 29 -14.58 26.62 19.13
C ASN A 29 -13.91 27.32 20.33
N PHE A 30 -12.81 26.76 20.86
CA PHE A 30 -12.20 27.12 22.17
C PHE A 30 -11.41 28.45 22.17
N GLN A 31 -11.99 29.51 21.62
CA GLN A 31 -11.37 30.82 21.41
C GLN A 31 -11.34 31.70 22.66
N GLU A 32 -12.26 31.47 23.60
CA GLU A 32 -12.43 32.26 24.83
C GLU A 32 -11.91 31.50 26.07
N PRO A 33 -11.38 32.19 27.09
CA PRO A 33 -10.64 31.55 28.20
C PRO A 33 -11.53 30.93 29.27
N GLU A 34 -12.85 31.03 29.13
CA GLU A 34 -13.84 30.51 30.07
C GLU A 34 -14.51 29.26 29.49
N MET A 35 -14.74 28.24 30.34
CA MET A 35 -15.47 27.04 29.94
C MET A 35 -16.92 27.40 29.59
N PRO A 36 -17.46 26.88 28.46
CA PRO A 36 -18.85 27.10 28.11
C PRO A 36 -19.83 26.51 29.14
N GLU A 37 -21.02 27.11 29.23
CA GLU A 37 -22.09 26.62 30.08
C GLU A 37 -22.51 25.20 29.65
N GLY A 38 -22.64 24.26 30.60
CA GLY A 38 -22.98 22.85 30.32
C GLY A 38 -21.80 21.92 30.02
N ILE A 39 -20.57 22.46 30.00
CA ILE A 39 -19.34 21.67 29.81
C ILE A 39 -18.45 21.79 31.05
N THR A 40 -17.95 20.66 31.55
CA THR A 40 -16.96 20.60 32.63
C THR A 40 -15.75 19.81 32.18
N SER A 41 -14.55 20.22 32.62
CA SER A 41 -13.32 19.51 32.33
C SER A 41 -12.32 19.71 33.45
N ASP A 42 -11.41 18.74 33.63
CA ASP A 42 -10.22 18.90 34.46
C ASP A 42 -9.06 19.60 33.71
N GLY A 43 -9.25 19.81 32.42
CA GLY A 43 -8.29 20.36 31.49
C GLY A 43 -8.16 21.87 31.56
N THR A 44 -7.04 22.37 31.04
CA THR A 44 -6.83 23.81 30.84
C THR A 44 -7.27 24.21 29.44
N ILE A 45 -8.15 25.22 29.31
CA ILE A 45 -8.39 25.90 28.03
C ILE A 45 -7.16 26.75 27.70
N SER A 46 -6.68 26.63 26.47
CA SER A 46 -5.72 27.55 25.88
C SER A 46 -6.41 28.32 24.76
N THR A 47 -6.60 29.62 24.94
CA THR A 47 -7.03 30.51 23.85
C THR A 47 -5.85 30.82 22.93
N GLY A 48 -6.13 31.11 21.66
CA GLY A 48 -5.19 31.10 20.53
C GLY A 48 -3.72 31.49 20.80
N GLY A 49 -2.82 30.68 20.23
CA GLY A 49 -1.37 30.90 20.09
C GLY A 49 -0.73 29.80 19.25
N PRO A 50 0.31 30.09 18.42
CA PRO A 50 0.86 29.12 17.50
C PRO A 50 1.56 28.00 18.27
N VAL A 51 1.13 26.76 18.06
CA VAL A 51 1.90 25.57 18.39
C VAL A 51 2.28 24.91 17.08
N ASN A 52 3.57 24.59 16.92
CA ASN A 52 4.15 24.06 15.69
C ASN A 52 3.34 22.85 15.14
N ASN A 53 3.11 22.85 13.81
CA ASN A 53 2.46 21.80 13.01
C ASN A 53 0.97 21.52 13.27
N CYS A 54 0.17 22.58 13.38
CA CYS A 54 -1.29 22.47 13.38
C CYS A 54 -1.90 23.74 12.77
N THR A 55 -2.27 23.67 11.50
CA THR A 55 -2.90 24.79 10.76
C THR A 55 -4.28 25.16 11.30
N GLU A 56 -4.94 24.25 12.02
CA GLU A 56 -6.25 24.46 12.65
C GLU A 56 -6.15 24.99 14.10
N CYS A 57 -4.94 25.07 14.68
CA CYS A 57 -4.74 25.49 16.06
C CYS A 57 -4.78 27.02 16.27
N SER A 58 -5.05 27.80 15.22
CA SER A 58 -5.33 29.24 15.33
C SER A 58 -6.59 29.52 16.14
N GLU A 59 -7.36 28.48 16.45
CA GLU A 59 -8.72 28.61 16.96
C GLU A 59 -8.90 28.31 18.47
N GLY A 60 -7.80 27.96 19.15
CA GLY A 60 -7.82 27.59 20.57
C GLY A 60 -8.12 26.10 20.78
N ARG A 61 -7.90 25.60 22.01
CA ARG A 61 -8.08 24.18 22.33
C ARG A 61 -8.34 23.95 23.82
N LEU A 62 -9.00 22.83 24.13
CA LEU A 62 -9.02 22.26 25.48
C LEU A 62 -8.01 21.12 25.58
N VAL A 63 -7.15 21.18 26.60
CA VAL A 63 -6.16 20.12 26.88
C VAL A 63 -6.69 19.21 27.98
N VAL A 64 -7.09 17.98 27.61
CA VAL A 64 -7.47 16.96 28.59
C VAL A 64 -6.21 16.29 29.12
N SER A 65 -5.99 16.39 30.43
CA SER A 65 -4.77 15.94 31.08
C SER A 65 -4.68 14.41 31.14
N THR A 66 -3.51 13.86 31.45
CA THR A 66 -3.36 12.41 31.63
C THR A 66 -4.19 11.95 32.85
N GLY A 67 -5.12 11.00 32.65
CA GLY A 67 -6.09 10.62 33.68
C GLY A 67 -7.23 11.63 33.89
N GLY A 68 -7.33 12.62 33.00
CA GLY A 68 -8.32 13.69 33.02
C GLY A 68 -9.58 13.41 32.22
N TYR A 69 -10.50 14.38 32.18
CA TYR A 69 -11.75 14.26 31.45
C TYR A 69 -12.27 15.57 30.82
N LEU A 70 -13.00 15.42 29.73
CA LEU A 70 -14.02 16.37 29.27
C LEU A 70 -15.39 15.75 29.52
N GLN A 71 -16.32 16.52 30.07
CA GLN A 71 -17.70 16.13 30.28
C GLN A 71 -18.65 17.18 29.72
N ALA A 72 -19.67 16.74 29.00
CA ALA A 72 -20.75 17.58 28.51
C ALA A 72 -22.10 16.93 28.82
N ASP A 73 -23.05 17.74 29.29
CA ASP A 73 -24.42 17.28 29.51
C ASP A 73 -25.23 17.53 28.24
N VAL A 74 -25.67 16.45 27.60
CA VAL A 74 -26.44 16.49 26.34
C VAL A 74 -27.90 16.19 26.66
N SER A 75 -28.81 17.10 26.30
CA SER A 75 -30.25 16.87 26.41
C SER A 75 -30.77 16.22 25.13
N SER A 76 -31.43 15.06 25.24
CA SER A 76 -32.20 14.34 24.21
C SER A 76 -31.56 14.16 22.83
N CYS A 77 -31.39 12.89 22.45
CA CYS A 77 -31.03 12.34 21.13
C CYS A 77 -30.47 13.37 20.14
N GLY A 78 -29.18 13.62 20.35
CA GLY A 78 -28.40 14.56 19.57
C GLY A 78 -27.12 13.92 19.08
N VAL A 79 -26.60 14.41 17.96
CA VAL A 79 -25.32 13.97 17.42
C VAL A 79 -24.20 14.60 18.25
N PHE A 80 -23.28 13.76 18.74
CA PHE A 80 -22.11 14.20 19.48
C PHE A 80 -20.86 14.06 18.61
N LEU A 81 -20.44 15.18 18.02
CA LEU A 81 -19.26 15.26 17.17
C LEU A 81 -18.13 15.93 17.94
N VAL A 82 -16.97 15.28 17.98
CA VAL A 82 -15.79 15.83 18.63
C VAL A 82 -14.59 15.75 17.70
N LYS A 83 -13.85 16.85 17.56
CA LYS A 83 -12.62 16.91 16.79
C LYS A 83 -11.41 16.84 17.71
N MET A 84 -10.65 15.76 17.62
CA MET A 84 -9.57 15.45 18.57
C MET A 84 -8.22 15.21 17.87
N LYS A 85 -7.14 15.55 18.58
CA LYS A 85 -5.75 15.25 18.18
C LYS A 85 -4.92 14.84 19.40
N SER A 86 -4.01 13.89 19.22
CA SER A 86 -3.04 13.49 20.25
C SER A 86 -1.88 14.48 20.33
N SER A 87 -1.36 14.75 21.54
CA SER A 87 -0.17 15.59 21.76
C SER A 87 1.18 14.89 21.51
N GLY A 88 1.19 13.58 21.25
CA GLY A 88 2.41 12.77 21.16
C GLY A 88 2.51 11.88 19.92
N SER A 89 3.70 11.28 19.73
CA SER A 89 4.08 10.52 18.52
C SER A 89 3.52 9.09 18.44
N THR A 90 2.43 8.81 19.15
CA THR A 90 1.77 7.50 19.16
C THR A 90 0.27 7.76 19.30
N PRO A 91 -0.60 6.99 18.62
CA PRO A 91 -2.04 7.05 18.83
C PRO A 91 -2.40 6.90 20.31
N ARG A 92 -3.44 7.60 20.76
CA ARG A 92 -3.88 7.59 22.16
C ARG A 92 -5.32 7.13 22.27
N THR A 93 -5.63 6.45 23.35
CA THR A 93 -6.97 5.96 23.60
C THR A 93 -7.71 6.90 24.54
N VAL A 94 -8.88 7.36 24.09
CA VAL A 94 -9.86 8.07 24.91
C VAL A 94 -11.00 7.11 25.19
N THR A 95 -11.28 6.87 26.47
CA THR A 95 -12.43 6.05 26.88
C THR A 95 -13.66 6.93 26.95
N VAL A 96 -14.68 6.58 26.18
CA VAL A 96 -15.98 7.25 26.17
C VAL A 96 -16.86 6.61 27.24
N LYS A 97 -17.37 7.42 28.15
CA LYS A 97 -18.30 7.04 29.20
C LYS A 97 -19.55 7.88 29.15
N TYR A 98 -20.63 7.37 29.71
CA TYR A 98 -21.88 8.12 29.82
C TYR A 98 -22.59 7.83 31.14
N GLN A 99 -23.45 8.76 31.55
CA GLN A 99 -24.26 8.67 32.76
C GLN A 99 -25.63 9.31 32.48
N HIS A 100 -26.71 8.56 32.63
CA HIS A 100 -28.06 9.16 32.60
C HIS A 100 -28.35 9.92 33.89
N LEU A 101 -29.12 11.00 33.79
CA LEU A 101 -29.55 11.81 34.93
C LEU A 101 -30.22 10.92 36.01
N GLY A 102 -29.57 10.78 37.17
CA GLY A 102 -30.05 9.98 38.30
C GLY A 102 -29.32 8.65 38.55
N SER A 103 -28.42 8.21 37.67
CA SER A 103 -27.49 7.10 37.93
C SER A 103 -26.36 7.53 38.87
N GLU A 104 -25.88 6.65 39.76
CA GLU A 104 -24.73 6.97 40.64
C GLU A 104 -23.36 6.84 39.92
N ASP A 105 -23.27 5.98 38.90
CA ASP A 105 -22.01 5.65 38.22
C ASP A 105 -22.04 5.91 36.70
N TYR A 106 -20.86 6.20 36.14
CA TYR A 106 -20.60 6.27 34.69
C TYR A 106 -20.40 4.87 34.11
N ILE A 107 -21.00 4.62 32.95
CA ILE A 107 -20.89 3.38 32.18
C ILE A 107 -19.90 3.61 31.01
N ILE A 108 -19.05 2.62 30.71
CA ILE A 108 -18.11 2.67 29.57
C ILE A 108 -18.88 2.32 28.29
N ALA A 109 -18.89 3.23 27.32
CA ALA A 109 -19.42 2.99 25.98
C ALA A 109 -18.39 2.30 25.06
N GLY A 110 -17.11 2.67 25.18
CA GLY A 110 -16.01 2.10 24.41
C GLY A 110 -14.81 3.01 24.32
N ASP A 111 -13.83 2.66 23.49
CA ASP A 111 -12.55 3.34 23.36
C ASP A 111 -12.37 3.91 21.94
N VAL A 112 -11.84 5.13 21.82
CA VAL A 112 -11.52 5.80 20.54
C VAL A 112 -10.01 6.02 20.43
N SER A 113 -9.41 5.54 19.34
CA SER A 113 -8.00 5.76 19.03
C SER A 113 -7.79 7.09 18.29
N VAL A 114 -7.18 8.05 18.97
CA VAL A 114 -6.87 9.39 18.47
C VAL A 114 -5.51 9.38 17.78
N VAL A 115 -5.49 9.71 16.48
CA VAL A 115 -4.32 9.61 15.59
C VAL A 115 -3.31 10.76 15.76
N GLN A 116 -2.09 10.57 15.24
CA GLN A 116 -0.92 11.44 15.46
C GLN A 116 -0.77 12.58 14.43
N SER A 117 -1.14 12.35 13.17
CA SER A 117 -0.80 13.26 12.05
C SER A 117 -1.89 14.29 11.70
N GLY A 118 -3.06 14.23 12.33
CA GLY A 118 -4.16 15.16 12.03
C GLY A 118 -5.23 15.21 13.12
N THR A 119 -6.07 16.24 13.04
CA THR A 119 -7.33 16.34 13.79
C THR A 119 -8.34 15.40 13.14
N GLY A 120 -8.77 14.37 13.87
CA GLY A 120 -9.86 13.49 13.45
C GLY A 120 -11.19 14.05 13.91
N LEU A 121 -12.21 14.04 13.04
CA LEU A 121 -13.60 14.26 13.43
C LEU A 121 -14.21 12.91 13.80
N TYR A 122 -14.75 12.81 15.01
CA TYR A 122 -15.34 11.59 15.55
C TYR A 122 -16.80 11.83 15.86
N GLU A 123 -17.68 11.11 15.18
CA GLU A 123 -19.11 11.07 15.48
C GLU A 123 -19.37 9.95 16.51
N LEU A 124 -19.37 10.31 17.79
CA LEU A 124 -19.40 9.32 18.87
C LEU A 124 -20.73 8.58 18.95
N THR A 125 -21.81 9.19 18.49
CA THR A 125 -23.13 8.57 18.42
C THR A 125 -23.21 7.47 17.36
N ASP A 126 -22.45 7.56 16.27
CA ASP A 126 -22.34 6.50 15.27
C ASP A 126 -21.43 5.37 15.74
N LEU A 127 -20.30 5.73 16.35
CA LEU A 127 -19.37 4.75 16.91
C LEU A 127 -19.97 4.01 18.10
N PHE A 128 -20.80 4.68 18.89
CA PHE A 128 -21.44 4.15 20.09
C PHE A 128 -22.94 4.49 20.11
N PRO A 129 -23.78 3.68 19.44
CA PRO A 129 -25.23 3.90 19.41
C PRO A 129 -25.90 3.97 20.78
N VAL A 130 -25.27 3.40 21.82
CA VAL A 130 -25.72 3.48 23.23
C VAL A 130 -25.79 4.92 23.77
N LEU A 131 -25.11 5.87 23.12
CA LEU A 131 -25.18 7.29 23.48
C LEU A 131 -26.49 7.95 22.99
N GLN A 132 -27.23 7.32 22.07
CA GLN A 132 -28.52 7.79 21.55
C GLN A 132 -29.67 7.45 22.50
N THR A 133 -29.58 7.90 23.74
CA THR A 133 -30.54 7.57 24.80
C THR A 133 -31.48 8.72 25.12
N PRO A 134 -32.76 8.45 25.37
CA PRO A 134 -33.72 9.40 25.93
C PRO A 134 -33.23 10.16 27.16
N GLY A 135 -33.48 11.47 27.21
CA GLY A 135 -33.24 12.30 28.39
C GLY A 135 -31.87 12.98 28.43
N THR A 136 -31.53 13.56 29.59
CA THR A 136 -30.23 14.22 29.77
C THR A 136 -29.16 13.16 30.09
N THR A 137 -28.20 13.00 29.19
CA THR A 137 -27.07 12.10 29.34
C THR A 137 -25.79 12.92 29.46
N SER A 138 -25.05 12.68 30.55
CA SER A 138 -23.72 13.24 30.73
C SER A 138 -22.71 12.35 30.01
N ILE A 139 -22.10 12.86 28.95
CA ILE A 139 -21.05 12.15 28.20
C ILE A 139 -19.71 12.62 28.72
N ARG A 140 -18.83 11.67 29.04
CA ARG A 140 -17.49 11.92 29.56
C ARG A 140 -16.43 11.22 28.72
N LEU A 141 -15.48 11.99 28.22
CA LEU A 141 -14.28 11.53 27.53
C LEU A 141 -13.14 11.48 28.54
N GLU A 142 -12.70 10.28 28.92
CA GLU A 142 -11.60 10.09 29.87
C GLU A 142 -10.31 9.71 29.13
N ASN A 143 -9.25 10.45 29.40
CA ASN A 143 -7.93 10.14 28.87
C ASN A 143 -7.21 9.13 29.78
N ALA A 144 -6.51 8.18 29.20
CA ALA A 144 -5.85 7.12 29.95
C ALA A 144 -4.88 7.66 31.03
N PRO A 145 -4.74 6.98 32.19
CA PRO A 145 -3.84 7.42 33.28
C PRO A 145 -2.34 7.42 32.94
N SER A 146 -1.95 6.83 31.81
CA SER A 146 -0.58 6.81 31.30
C SER A 146 -0.61 6.97 29.78
N GLY A 147 -0.33 8.17 29.28
CA GLY A 147 -0.45 8.40 27.84
C GLY A 147 -0.18 9.82 27.32
N GLY A 148 0.05 10.84 28.14
CA GLY A 148 0.18 12.22 27.62
C GLY A 148 -1.18 12.86 27.32
N GLN A 149 -1.19 14.05 26.74
CA GLN A 149 -2.40 14.90 26.64
C GLN A 149 -3.21 14.64 25.36
N VAL A 150 -4.53 14.80 25.43
CA VAL A 150 -5.42 14.85 24.26
C VAL A 150 -5.92 16.28 24.08
N HIS A 151 -5.85 16.78 22.85
CA HIS A 151 -6.29 18.12 22.49
C HIS A 151 -7.64 18.02 21.79
N ILE A 152 -8.62 18.77 22.30
CA ILE A 152 -9.95 18.89 21.70
C ILE A 152 -10.03 20.26 21.04
N HIS A 153 -10.29 20.23 19.74
CA HIS A 153 -10.24 21.41 18.87
C HIS A 153 -11.62 21.99 18.63
N ASP A 154 -12.58 21.14 18.29
CA ASP A 154 -13.98 21.53 18.10
C ASP A 154 -14.86 20.53 18.85
N LEU A 155 -15.93 21.04 19.44
CA LEU A 155 -17.00 20.24 20.02
C LEU A 155 -18.32 20.72 19.46
N TYR A 156 -19.00 19.82 18.76
CA TYR A 156 -20.31 20.06 18.21
C TYR A 156 -21.32 19.10 18.83
N ILE A 157 -22.32 19.66 19.49
CA ILE A 157 -23.44 18.92 20.06
C ILE A 157 -24.70 19.50 19.44
N GLU A 158 -25.35 18.70 18.62
CA GLU A 158 -26.64 19.02 18.05
C GLU A 158 -27.69 18.19 18.75
N SER A 159 -28.42 18.78 19.68
CA SER A 159 -29.63 18.15 20.22
C SER A 159 -30.84 18.52 19.37
N SER A 160 -31.54 17.50 18.86
CA SER A 160 -32.90 17.69 18.38
C SER A 160 -33.82 17.71 19.60
N ALA A 161 -34.60 18.79 19.77
CA ALA A 161 -35.45 18.97 20.94
C ALA A 161 -36.68 18.04 20.96
N ASP A 162 -36.96 17.35 19.86
CA ASP A 162 -38.11 16.48 19.76
C ASP A 162 -37.63 15.02 19.85
N LEU A 163 -37.60 14.49 21.08
CA LEU A 163 -37.64 13.04 21.25
C LEU A 163 -38.93 12.53 20.60
N PHE A 164 -38.85 11.45 19.82
CA PHE A 164 -40.03 10.82 19.22
C PHE A 164 -41.02 10.44 20.33
N SER A 165 -42.22 11.02 20.29
CA SER A 165 -43.30 10.71 21.23
C SER A 165 -44.13 9.48 20.80
N GLU A 166 -43.77 8.86 19.69
CA GLU A 166 -44.42 7.67 19.14
C GLU A 166 -43.95 6.43 19.90
N ALA A 167 -44.89 5.53 20.19
CA ALA A 167 -44.66 4.31 20.96
C ALA A 167 -45.32 3.12 20.24
N ASP A 168 -45.14 3.04 18.93
CA ASP A 168 -45.84 2.09 18.08
C ASP A 168 -45.00 0.86 17.77
N ILE A 169 -45.67 -0.27 17.54
CA ILE A 169 -45.07 -1.42 16.85
C ILE A 169 -45.39 -1.24 15.37
N LEU A 170 -44.34 -1.20 14.55
CA LEU A 170 -44.40 -0.92 13.11
C LEU A 170 -44.47 -2.20 12.28
N THR A 171 -43.80 -3.26 12.74
CA THR A 171 -43.73 -4.57 12.09
C THR A 171 -43.67 -5.65 13.17
N PHE A 172 -44.34 -6.78 12.95
CA PHE A 172 -44.30 -7.91 13.88
C PHE A 172 -44.42 -9.24 13.14
N ASN A 173 -43.43 -10.12 13.32
CA ASN A 173 -43.41 -11.42 12.67
C ASN A 173 -43.12 -12.56 13.65
N LEU A 174 -43.93 -13.62 13.58
CA LEU A 174 -43.68 -14.88 14.28
C LEU A 174 -43.10 -15.94 13.33
N PRO A 175 -42.25 -16.84 13.84
CA PRO A 175 -41.86 -18.03 13.09
C PRO A 175 -43.07 -18.76 12.54
N GLY A 176 -43.02 -19.05 11.24
CA GLY A 176 -44.08 -19.77 10.55
C GLY A 176 -45.39 -18.99 10.35
N GLN A 177 -45.41 -17.67 10.50
CA GLN A 177 -46.56 -16.81 10.20
C GLN A 177 -47.05 -16.98 8.75
N VAL A 178 -48.38 -16.92 8.55
CA VAL A 178 -49.03 -16.98 7.24
C VAL A 178 -49.65 -15.64 6.94
N GLY A 179 -49.20 -15.01 5.85
CA GLY A 179 -49.62 -13.69 5.44
C GLY A 179 -49.04 -12.56 6.30
N GLU A 180 -49.44 -11.33 5.98
CA GLU A 180 -49.06 -10.13 6.74
C GLU A 180 -49.86 -10.05 8.05
N GLU A 181 -49.22 -9.53 9.09
CA GLU A 181 -49.86 -9.16 10.34
C GLU A 181 -50.84 -8.00 10.15
N ILE A 182 -51.85 -7.93 11.01
CA ILE A 182 -52.75 -6.78 11.07
C ILE A 182 -52.39 -5.97 12.30
N ILE A 183 -51.77 -4.80 12.08
CA ILE A 183 -51.41 -3.84 13.13
C ILE A 183 -52.48 -2.74 13.16
N ASP A 184 -53.18 -2.63 14.27
CA ASP A 184 -54.12 -1.53 14.54
C ASP A 184 -53.48 -0.58 15.55
N THR A 185 -52.93 0.53 15.04
CA THR A 185 -52.23 1.55 15.82
C THR A 185 -53.15 2.41 16.69
N ASP A 186 -54.45 2.45 16.39
CA ASP A 186 -55.45 3.16 17.19
C ASP A 186 -55.91 2.29 18.38
N ALA A 187 -55.99 0.97 18.18
CA ALA A 187 -56.34 0.00 19.21
C ALA A 187 -55.13 -0.58 19.97
N ASN A 188 -53.90 -0.33 19.48
CA ASN A 188 -52.65 -0.96 19.93
C ASN A 188 -52.74 -2.49 19.93
N THR A 189 -53.24 -3.07 18.84
CA THR A 189 -53.37 -4.54 18.73
C THR A 189 -52.69 -5.06 17.49
N ILE A 190 -52.15 -6.27 17.60
CA ILE A 190 -51.55 -7.00 16.49
C ILE A 190 -52.28 -8.33 16.37
N SER A 191 -52.75 -8.64 15.18
CA SER A 191 -53.32 -9.95 14.88
C SER A 191 -52.42 -10.68 13.91
N VAL A 192 -51.94 -11.85 14.33
CA VAL A 192 -51.10 -12.73 13.52
C VAL A 192 -51.88 -14.01 13.20
N SER A 193 -51.66 -14.55 12.01
CA SER A 193 -52.17 -15.85 11.61
C SER A 193 -51.02 -16.84 11.44
N VAL A 194 -51.17 -18.05 11.99
CA VAL A 194 -50.19 -19.14 11.86
C VAL A 194 -50.88 -20.43 11.41
N PRO A 195 -50.15 -21.39 10.80
CA PRO A 195 -50.73 -22.64 10.35
C PRO A 195 -51.27 -23.46 11.53
N ILE A 196 -52.39 -24.16 11.31
CA ILE A 196 -52.93 -25.12 12.27
C ILE A 196 -51.85 -26.14 12.66
N GLY A 197 -51.58 -26.28 13.95
CA GLY A 197 -50.62 -27.25 14.50
C GLY A 197 -49.17 -26.77 14.62
N PHE A 198 -48.90 -25.49 14.38
CA PHE A 198 -47.60 -24.88 14.73
C PHE A 198 -47.45 -24.77 16.25
N ASP A 199 -46.27 -25.12 16.77
CA ASP A 199 -46.01 -25.06 18.22
C ASP A 199 -45.69 -23.62 18.63
N LEU A 200 -46.62 -23.01 19.35
CA LEU A 200 -46.53 -21.63 19.82
C LEU A 200 -46.18 -21.51 21.31
N THR A 201 -45.94 -22.64 21.99
CA THR A 201 -45.83 -22.68 23.45
C THR A 201 -44.56 -21.99 23.98
N SER A 202 -43.55 -21.82 23.11
CA SER A 202 -42.23 -21.32 23.47
C SER A 202 -41.52 -20.71 22.25
N VAL A 203 -42.02 -19.56 21.79
CA VAL A 203 -41.60 -18.88 20.55
C VAL A 203 -40.87 -17.56 20.84
N VAL A 204 -39.82 -17.28 20.07
CA VAL A 204 -39.20 -15.95 19.96
C VAL A 204 -39.67 -15.36 18.63
N PRO A 205 -40.21 -14.13 18.58
CA PRO A 205 -40.57 -13.46 17.32
C PRO A 205 -39.35 -13.32 16.39
N GLU A 206 -39.54 -13.48 15.08
CA GLU A 206 -38.43 -13.32 14.11
C GLU A 206 -38.08 -11.87 13.89
N LEU A 207 -39.07 -10.98 13.99
CA LEU A 207 -38.90 -9.55 13.80
C LEU A 207 -39.93 -8.77 14.63
N ILE A 208 -39.46 -7.74 15.33
CA ILE A 208 -40.32 -6.69 15.90
C ILE A 208 -39.64 -5.37 15.59
N GLU A 209 -40.30 -4.53 14.79
CA GLU A 209 -39.85 -3.15 14.57
C GLU A 209 -40.76 -2.22 15.37
N ILE A 210 -40.16 -1.27 16.08
CA ILE A 210 -40.87 -0.28 16.90
C ILE A 210 -40.54 1.13 16.41
N SER A 211 -41.32 2.11 16.85
CA SER A 211 -41.05 3.52 16.59
C SER A 211 -39.57 3.87 16.84
N PRO A 212 -38.96 4.74 16.02
CA PRO A 212 -37.55 5.08 16.14
C PRO A 212 -37.15 5.42 17.57
N SER A 213 -36.13 4.72 18.06
CA SER A 213 -35.55 4.90 19.41
C SER A 213 -36.53 4.72 20.59
N ALA A 214 -37.71 4.13 20.37
CA ALA A 214 -38.55 3.63 21.44
C ALA A 214 -37.90 2.41 22.12
N THR A 215 -38.38 2.06 23.30
CA THR A 215 -38.00 0.82 24.01
C THR A 215 -39.19 -0.11 24.10
N ILE A 216 -38.95 -1.42 24.10
CA ILE A 216 -39.99 -2.45 24.20
C ILE A 216 -39.69 -3.40 25.35
N SER A 217 -40.72 -3.71 26.15
CA SER A 217 -40.66 -4.66 27.24
C SER A 217 -41.84 -5.64 27.12
N PRO A 218 -41.62 -6.96 27.17
CA PRO A 218 -40.33 -7.62 27.31
C PRO A 218 -39.45 -7.53 26.04
N SER A 219 -38.14 -7.72 26.22
CA SER A 219 -37.17 -7.72 25.11
C SER A 219 -37.55 -8.70 24.01
N VAL A 220 -37.25 -8.32 22.75
CA VAL A 220 -37.57 -9.06 21.52
C VAL A 220 -37.02 -10.50 21.52
N ASP A 221 -35.88 -10.75 22.18
CA ASP A 221 -35.25 -12.07 22.25
C ASP A 221 -35.85 -12.99 23.32
N THR A 222 -36.88 -12.53 24.04
CA THR A 222 -37.47 -13.31 25.12
C THR A 222 -38.50 -14.28 24.58
N THR A 223 -38.34 -15.56 24.91
CA THR A 223 -39.31 -16.60 24.57
C THR A 223 -40.66 -16.38 25.27
N ARG A 224 -41.76 -16.55 24.52
CA ARG A 224 -43.14 -16.38 24.98
C ARG A 224 -44.07 -17.48 24.48
N ASP A 225 -45.19 -17.64 25.17
CA ASP A 225 -46.27 -18.54 24.77
C ASP A 225 -47.31 -17.75 23.97
N PHE A 226 -47.34 -17.96 22.66
CA PHE A 226 -48.30 -17.37 21.73
C PHE A 226 -49.44 -18.32 21.36
N SER A 227 -49.66 -19.39 22.15
CA SER A 227 -50.73 -20.36 21.90
C SER A 227 -52.08 -19.67 21.68
N VAL A 228 -52.86 -20.15 20.71
CA VAL A 228 -54.17 -19.56 20.36
C VAL A 228 -55.04 -19.37 21.61
N GLY A 229 -55.51 -18.16 21.81
CA GLY A 229 -56.30 -17.75 22.99
C GLY A 229 -55.46 -17.19 24.16
N ASN A 230 -54.14 -17.22 24.07
CA ASN A 230 -53.23 -16.48 24.94
C ASN A 230 -52.75 -15.21 24.23
N ASN A 231 -53.13 -14.04 24.74
CA ASN A 231 -52.66 -12.78 24.19
C ASN A 231 -51.34 -12.38 24.88
N VAL A 232 -50.36 -11.96 24.09
CA VAL A 232 -49.05 -11.53 24.59
C VAL A 232 -48.99 -10.00 24.58
N SER A 233 -48.64 -9.41 25.72
CA SER A 233 -48.51 -7.95 25.86
C SER A 233 -47.07 -7.50 25.68
N TYR A 234 -46.90 -6.42 24.94
CA TYR A 234 -45.65 -5.67 24.83
C TYR A 234 -45.90 -4.21 25.22
N GLU A 235 -45.15 -3.72 26.19
CA GLU A 235 -45.11 -2.31 26.55
C GLU A 235 -44.07 -1.62 25.68
N VAL A 236 -44.51 -0.71 24.80
CA VAL A 236 -43.62 0.16 24.04
C VAL A 236 -43.62 1.53 24.72
N THR A 237 -42.44 2.00 25.09
CA THR A 237 -42.23 3.33 25.66
C THR A 237 -41.53 4.19 24.62
N SER A 238 -42.15 5.32 24.27
CA SER A 238 -41.60 6.29 23.32
C SER A 238 -40.22 6.77 23.71
N GLN A 239 -39.47 7.28 22.74
CA GLN A 239 -38.16 7.86 22.98
C GLN A 239 -38.24 9.03 23.99
N ASP A 240 -39.34 9.79 24.04
CA ASP A 240 -39.51 10.85 25.05
C ASP A 240 -39.90 10.36 26.45
N GLY A 241 -40.22 9.07 26.58
CA GLY A 241 -40.69 8.44 27.82
C GLY A 241 -42.09 8.89 28.28
N ASN A 242 -42.75 9.80 27.55
CA ASN A 242 -44.05 10.37 27.94
C ASN A 242 -45.22 9.53 27.43
N THR A 243 -45.02 8.78 26.33
CA THR A 243 -46.03 7.89 25.77
C THR A 243 -45.64 6.45 26.06
N ILE A 244 -46.52 5.73 26.75
CA ILE A 244 -46.39 4.29 26.97
C ILE A 244 -47.63 3.64 26.39
N LYS A 245 -47.45 2.74 25.41
CA LYS A 245 -48.51 1.96 24.79
C LYS A 245 -48.34 0.49 25.14
N GLU A 246 -49.38 -0.11 25.68
CA GLU A 246 -49.51 -1.57 25.82
C GLU A 246 -50.09 -2.12 24.51
N TRP A 247 -49.28 -2.93 23.82
CA TRP A 247 -49.59 -3.60 22.57
C TRP A 247 -49.98 -5.04 22.81
N LEU A 248 -51.16 -5.43 22.33
CA LEU A 248 -51.69 -6.77 22.53
C LEU A 248 -51.57 -7.59 21.25
N VAL A 249 -50.70 -8.58 21.25
CA VAL A 249 -50.55 -9.55 20.16
C VAL A 249 -51.52 -10.71 20.39
N SER A 250 -52.34 -11.00 19.40
CA SER A 250 -53.25 -12.13 19.37
C SER A 250 -52.95 -13.02 18.17
N VAL A 251 -52.90 -14.32 18.39
CA VAL A 251 -52.63 -15.31 17.33
C VAL A 251 -53.89 -16.09 17.02
N SER A 252 -54.13 -16.24 15.72
CA SER A 252 -55.19 -17.06 15.14
C SER A 252 -54.58 -18.20 14.32
N GLU A 253 -55.24 -19.35 14.31
CA GLU A 253 -54.85 -20.46 13.45
C GLU A 253 -55.59 -20.38 12.11
N VAL A 254 -54.85 -20.58 11.02
CA VAL A 254 -55.36 -20.65 9.65
C VAL A 254 -54.83 -21.91 8.95
N VAL A 255 -55.51 -22.35 7.91
CA VAL A 255 -54.93 -23.35 6.99
C VAL A 255 -53.95 -22.63 6.07
N SER A 256 -52.68 -23.03 6.07
CA SER A 256 -51.67 -22.40 5.22
C SER A 256 -51.88 -22.73 3.73
N SER A 257 -51.76 -21.72 2.87
CA SER A 257 -51.73 -21.85 1.41
C SER A 257 -50.30 -21.84 0.83
N GLU A 258 -49.28 -21.76 1.68
CA GLU A 258 -47.87 -21.70 1.29
C GLU A 258 -47.39 -23.00 0.64
N LYS A 259 -46.65 -22.87 -0.47
CA LYS A 259 -46.30 -23.99 -1.36
C LYS A 259 -45.00 -23.77 -2.12
N ASP A 260 -44.05 -23.14 -1.44
CA ASP A 260 -42.77 -22.76 -2.02
C ASP A 260 -41.66 -23.75 -1.70
N ILE A 261 -40.66 -23.82 -2.59
CA ILE A 261 -39.34 -24.37 -2.31
C ILE A 261 -38.46 -23.19 -1.92
N THR A 262 -37.98 -23.17 -0.68
CA THR A 262 -37.24 -22.04 -0.10
C THR A 262 -35.73 -22.22 -0.12
N ALA A 263 -35.25 -23.44 -0.33
CA ALA A 263 -33.82 -23.73 -0.55
C ALA A 263 -33.66 -24.96 -1.43
N PHE A 264 -32.68 -24.93 -2.34
CA PHE A 264 -32.34 -26.05 -3.21
C PHE A 264 -30.85 -26.10 -3.54
N THR A 265 -30.23 -27.26 -3.32
CA THR A 265 -28.87 -27.58 -3.76
C THR A 265 -28.89 -28.98 -4.32
N LEU A 266 -28.43 -29.16 -5.56
CA LEU A 266 -28.45 -30.48 -6.20
C LEU A 266 -27.28 -31.33 -5.69
N VAL A 267 -26.06 -30.79 -5.69
CA VAL A 267 -24.80 -31.45 -5.27
C VAL A 267 -23.77 -30.45 -4.76
N GLU A 268 -22.71 -30.94 -4.10
CA GLU A 268 -21.63 -30.11 -3.54
C GLU A 268 -20.79 -29.38 -4.61
N ASN A 269 -20.67 -29.94 -5.82
CA ASN A 269 -19.80 -29.44 -6.90
C ASN A 269 -20.58 -28.78 -8.06
N GLN A 270 -21.77 -28.24 -7.79
CA GLN A 270 -22.50 -27.44 -8.78
C GLN A 270 -21.73 -26.14 -9.11
N ILE A 271 -21.91 -25.63 -10.32
CA ILE A 271 -21.26 -24.41 -10.81
C ILE A 271 -22.16 -23.22 -10.48
N GLY A 272 -21.63 -22.24 -9.75
CA GLY A 272 -22.37 -21.02 -9.39
C GLY A 272 -23.49 -21.25 -8.36
N GLU A 273 -24.31 -20.21 -8.17
CA GLU A 273 -25.45 -20.21 -7.25
C GLU A 273 -26.72 -20.79 -7.89
N THR A 274 -27.56 -21.45 -7.09
CA THR A 274 -28.89 -21.90 -7.52
C THR A 274 -29.82 -20.69 -7.71
N ILE A 275 -30.51 -20.62 -8.85
CA ILE A 275 -31.53 -19.58 -9.09
C ILE A 275 -32.90 -20.16 -8.74
N ILE A 276 -33.56 -19.61 -7.71
CA ILE A 276 -34.93 -19.99 -7.31
C ILE A 276 -35.89 -18.85 -7.67
N ASP A 277 -36.77 -19.08 -8.64
CA ASP A 277 -37.85 -18.16 -8.97
C ASP A 277 -39.16 -18.70 -8.37
N SER A 278 -39.55 -18.15 -7.22
CA SER A 278 -40.79 -18.57 -6.59
C SER A 278 -42.01 -18.18 -7.41
N GLU A 279 -42.08 -16.99 -8.02
CA GLU A 279 -43.28 -16.59 -8.76
C GLU A 279 -43.53 -17.52 -9.96
N ALA A 280 -42.48 -17.88 -10.69
CA ALA A 280 -42.55 -18.81 -11.81
C ALA A 280 -42.64 -20.28 -11.40
N GLY A 281 -42.23 -20.63 -10.17
CA GLY A 281 -42.10 -22.01 -9.72
C GLY A 281 -40.99 -22.75 -10.47
N THR A 282 -39.84 -22.10 -10.64
CA THR A 282 -38.70 -22.69 -11.37
C THR A 282 -37.42 -22.63 -10.56
N ILE A 283 -36.57 -23.64 -10.73
CA ILE A 283 -35.23 -23.69 -10.15
C ILE A 283 -34.25 -24.02 -11.26
N GLU A 284 -33.20 -23.21 -11.39
CA GLU A 284 -32.11 -23.44 -12.34
C GLU A 284 -30.82 -23.75 -11.60
N VAL A 285 -30.15 -24.83 -12.02
CA VAL A 285 -28.87 -25.28 -11.48
C VAL A 285 -27.90 -25.52 -12.63
N THR A 286 -26.65 -25.13 -12.47
CA THR A 286 -25.57 -25.46 -13.40
C THR A 286 -24.63 -26.48 -12.78
N VAL A 287 -24.23 -27.49 -13.53
CA VAL A 287 -23.29 -28.53 -13.08
C VAL A 287 -22.18 -28.75 -14.11
N PRO A 288 -21.05 -29.36 -13.74
CA PRO A 288 -20.02 -29.73 -14.70
C PRO A 288 -20.55 -30.69 -15.77
N GLU A 289 -20.16 -30.53 -17.05
CA GLU A 289 -20.55 -31.44 -18.15
C GLU A 289 -20.14 -32.91 -17.90
N SER A 290 -19.10 -33.14 -17.09
CA SER A 290 -18.66 -34.48 -16.70
C SER A 290 -19.54 -35.16 -15.64
N MET A 291 -20.55 -34.46 -15.10
CA MET A 291 -21.37 -34.95 -14.01
C MET A 291 -22.50 -35.86 -14.47
N ASP A 292 -22.65 -37.03 -13.86
CA ASP A 292 -23.80 -37.91 -14.09
C ASP A 292 -25.05 -37.37 -13.36
N VAL A 293 -25.95 -36.76 -14.13
CA VAL A 293 -27.23 -36.21 -13.65
C VAL A 293 -28.40 -37.19 -13.67
N THR A 294 -28.17 -38.46 -14.06
CA THR A 294 -29.26 -39.41 -14.34
C THR A 294 -29.86 -40.08 -13.09
N ASN A 295 -29.24 -39.92 -11.93
CA ASN A 295 -29.67 -40.59 -10.70
C ASN A 295 -29.23 -39.84 -9.42
N LEU A 296 -29.80 -38.66 -9.19
CA LEU A 296 -29.45 -37.78 -8.07
C LEU A 296 -30.58 -37.62 -7.06
N VAL A 297 -30.20 -37.42 -5.79
CA VAL A 297 -31.07 -36.92 -4.72
C VAL A 297 -30.58 -35.51 -4.40
N PRO A 298 -31.44 -34.47 -4.40
CA PRO A 298 -31.01 -33.13 -4.03
C PRO A 298 -30.34 -33.13 -2.65
N LEU A 299 -29.13 -32.58 -2.56
CA LEU A 299 -28.40 -32.41 -1.30
C LEU A 299 -29.21 -31.59 -0.29
N THR A 300 -29.95 -30.59 -0.76
CA THR A 300 -30.87 -29.80 0.05
C THR A 300 -32.12 -29.50 -0.76
N LEU A 301 -33.29 -29.72 -0.16
CA LEU A 301 -34.59 -29.28 -0.67
C LEU A 301 -35.48 -28.94 0.52
N THR A 302 -35.69 -27.65 0.75
CA THR A 302 -36.54 -27.14 1.83
C THR A 302 -37.84 -26.61 1.25
N ILE A 303 -38.98 -27.04 1.79
CA ILE A 303 -40.31 -26.59 1.39
C ILE A 303 -40.97 -25.76 2.50
N SER A 304 -41.99 -24.98 2.14
CA SER A 304 -42.83 -24.26 3.11
C SER A 304 -43.32 -25.19 4.24
N PRO A 305 -43.37 -24.72 5.50
CA PRO A 305 -43.86 -25.52 6.62
C PRO A 305 -45.26 -26.10 6.40
N PHE A 306 -45.50 -27.31 6.92
CA PHE A 306 -46.76 -28.09 6.79
C PHE A 306 -47.20 -28.41 5.36
N SER A 307 -46.38 -28.12 4.35
CA SER A 307 -46.61 -28.58 2.99
C SER A 307 -46.08 -30.01 2.80
N GLY A 308 -46.66 -30.73 1.85
CA GLY A 308 -46.16 -32.01 1.37
C GLY A 308 -45.56 -31.86 -0.01
N ILE A 309 -44.45 -32.54 -0.29
CA ILE A 309 -43.86 -32.58 -1.62
C ILE A 309 -44.10 -33.95 -2.27
N THR A 310 -44.59 -33.93 -3.51
CA THR A 310 -44.74 -35.13 -4.34
C THR A 310 -44.13 -34.87 -5.70
N PRO A 311 -43.29 -35.78 -6.22
CA PRO A 311 -42.84 -37.01 -5.56
C PRO A 311 -41.80 -36.73 -4.44
N SER A 312 -41.50 -37.72 -3.60
CA SER A 312 -40.58 -37.53 -2.45
C SER A 312 -39.20 -37.03 -2.91
N ALA A 313 -38.64 -36.08 -2.14
CA ALA A 313 -37.32 -35.50 -2.35
C ALA A 313 -36.18 -36.51 -2.10
N ASP A 314 -36.39 -37.49 -1.23
CA ASP A 314 -35.37 -38.49 -0.83
C ASP A 314 -35.21 -39.64 -1.85
N THR A 315 -35.96 -39.59 -2.96
CA THR A 315 -35.91 -40.64 -3.98
C THR A 315 -35.08 -40.16 -5.17
N PRO A 316 -34.08 -40.94 -5.63
CA PRO A 316 -33.25 -40.58 -6.77
C PRO A 316 -34.06 -40.29 -8.05
N ARG A 317 -33.58 -39.32 -8.85
CA ARG A 317 -34.20 -38.89 -10.12
C ARG A 317 -33.17 -38.61 -11.20
N ASP A 318 -33.66 -38.68 -12.43
CA ASP A 318 -32.95 -38.26 -13.63
C ASP A 318 -33.24 -36.78 -13.91
N PHE A 319 -32.20 -35.95 -13.86
CA PHE A 319 -32.23 -34.52 -14.12
C PHE A 319 -31.73 -34.14 -15.53
N SER A 320 -31.51 -35.11 -16.41
CA SER A 320 -31.17 -34.86 -17.84
C SER A 320 -32.29 -34.17 -18.63
N SER A 321 -33.47 -34.01 -18.02
CA SER A 321 -34.60 -33.22 -18.50
C SER A 321 -35.28 -32.56 -17.29
N PRO A 322 -36.06 -31.49 -17.49
CA PRO A 322 -36.70 -30.80 -16.37
C PRO A 322 -37.52 -31.74 -15.48
N VAL A 323 -37.28 -31.66 -14.17
CA VAL A 323 -37.93 -32.49 -13.15
C VAL A 323 -39.00 -31.68 -12.43
N GLU A 324 -40.22 -32.22 -12.40
CA GLU A 324 -41.34 -31.58 -11.72
C GLU A 324 -41.51 -32.10 -10.29
N TYR A 325 -41.66 -31.18 -9.35
CA TYR A 325 -42.13 -31.41 -7.99
C TYR A 325 -43.44 -30.65 -7.77
N THR A 326 -44.41 -31.29 -7.13
CA THR A 326 -45.65 -30.65 -6.69
C THR A 326 -45.60 -30.43 -5.19
N VAL A 327 -45.59 -29.16 -4.78
CA VAL A 327 -45.76 -28.78 -3.38
C VAL A 327 -47.26 -28.62 -3.12
N THR A 328 -47.77 -29.35 -2.14
CA THR A 328 -49.17 -29.33 -1.69
C THR A 328 -49.24 -28.62 -0.35
N ALA A 329 -49.87 -27.45 -0.32
CA ALA A 329 -50.10 -26.68 0.90
C ALA A 329 -51.09 -27.37 1.84
N GLN A 330 -51.19 -26.87 3.07
CA GLN A 330 -52.08 -27.40 4.11
C GLN A 330 -53.58 -27.24 3.73
N ASP A 331 -53.93 -26.20 2.96
CA ASP A 331 -55.26 -25.98 2.40
C ASP A 331 -55.60 -26.91 1.21
N ASN A 332 -54.68 -27.80 0.81
CA ASN A 332 -54.70 -28.68 -0.36
C ASN A 332 -54.53 -27.97 -1.71
N SER A 333 -54.24 -26.68 -1.75
CA SER A 333 -53.80 -26.02 -2.97
C SER A 333 -52.39 -26.52 -3.36
N THR A 334 -52.08 -26.52 -4.64
CA THR A 334 -50.82 -27.06 -5.15
C THR A 334 -50.07 -26.04 -6.02
N LYS A 335 -48.76 -26.20 -6.12
CA LYS A 335 -47.87 -25.49 -7.04
C LYS A 335 -46.86 -26.47 -7.62
N THR A 336 -46.70 -26.43 -8.93
CA THR A 336 -45.70 -27.24 -9.63
C THR A 336 -44.40 -26.43 -9.72
N TRP A 337 -43.31 -27.07 -9.35
CA TRP A 337 -41.96 -26.56 -9.36
C TRP A 337 -41.15 -27.34 -10.40
N THR A 338 -40.56 -26.62 -11.35
CA THR A 338 -39.77 -27.21 -12.43
C THR A 338 -38.29 -26.96 -12.18
N ILE A 339 -37.52 -28.03 -11.99
CA ILE A 339 -36.07 -27.97 -11.78
C ILE A 339 -35.38 -28.26 -13.10
N THR A 340 -34.58 -27.32 -13.57
CA THR A 340 -33.79 -27.45 -14.81
C THR A 340 -32.31 -27.47 -14.45
N VAL A 341 -31.60 -28.47 -14.97
CA VAL A 341 -30.14 -28.57 -14.84
C VAL A 341 -29.51 -28.24 -16.19
N SER A 342 -28.50 -27.38 -16.16
CA SER A 342 -27.65 -27.06 -17.31
C SER A 342 -26.23 -27.55 -17.05
N GLU A 343 -25.54 -27.94 -18.12
CA GLU A 343 -24.17 -28.44 -18.09
C GLU A 343 -23.22 -27.39 -18.67
N GLU A 344 -22.09 -27.16 -18.00
CA GLU A 344 -21.03 -26.25 -18.45
C GLU A 344 -19.64 -26.85 -18.15
N LEU A 345 -18.63 -26.54 -18.96
CA LEU A 345 -17.25 -26.92 -18.68
C LEU A 345 -16.63 -25.99 -17.62
N PRO A 346 -15.86 -26.53 -16.67
CA PRO A 346 -15.13 -25.71 -15.71
C PRO A 346 -14.00 -24.93 -16.39
N PHE A 347 -13.57 -23.83 -15.78
CA PHE A 347 -12.39 -23.07 -16.17
C PHE A 347 -11.21 -23.39 -15.25
N TYR A 348 -10.01 -23.46 -15.83
CA TYR A 348 -8.75 -23.70 -15.14
C TYR A 348 -7.72 -22.61 -15.43
N SER A 349 -6.87 -22.33 -14.45
CA SER A 349 -5.77 -21.37 -14.56
C SER A 349 -4.49 -22.03 -15.07
N LEU A 350 -3.68 -21.31 -15.85
CA LEU A 350 -2.31 -21.67 -16.21
C LEU A 350 -1.36 -20.59 -15.73
N ASP A 351 -0.54 -20.94 -14.74
CA ASP A 351 0.50 -20.08 -14.20
C ASP A 351 1.80 -20.29 -14.94
N VAL A 352 2.42 -19.21 -15.39
CA VAL A 352 3.73 -19.25 -16.04
C VAL A 352 4.69 -18.34 -15.31
N SER A 353 5.83 -18.89 -14.90
CA SER A 353 6.96 -18.13 -14.35
C SER A 353 8.20 -18.27 -15.22
N VAL A 354 9.09 -17.28 -15.11
CA VAL A 354 10.38 -17.25 -15.79
C VAL A 354 11.49 -17.23 -14.74
N THR A 355 12.60 -17.90 -15.03
CA THR A 355 13.86 -17.77 -14.30
C THR A 355 14.97 -17.46 -15.29
N GLY A 356 15.76 -16.41 -15.02
CA GLY A 356 16.78 -15.92 -15.94
C GLY A 356 16.24 -14.96 -17.00
N ILE A 357 17.03 -14.72 -18.05
CA ILE A 357 16.77 -13.66 -19.04
C ILE A 357 15.99 -14.24 -20.24
N GLY A 358 14.68 -14.03 -20.27
CA GLY A 358 13.81 -14.47 -21.37
C GLY A 358 12.33 -14.25 -21.07
N ASN A 359 11.46 -14.55 -22.04
CA ASN A 359 10.02 -14.38 -21.93
C ASN A 359 9.26 -15.66 -22.28
N VAL A 360 7.98 -15.72 -21.91
CA VAL A 360 7.06 -16.77 -22.39
C VAL A 360 5.81 -16.14 -22.97
N THR A 361 5.47 -16.52 -24.20
CA THR A 361 4.20 -16.15 -24.83
C THR A 361 3.23 -17.32 -24.84
N LEU A 362 1.94 -17.00 -24.71
CA LEU A 362 0.83 -17.98 -24.64
C LEU A 362 -0.07 -17.86 -25.87
N SER A 363 -0.49 -19.00 -26.42
CA SER A 363 -1.47 -19.05 -27.49
C SER A 363 -2.48 -20.18 -27.27
N PRO A 364 -3.77 -19.89 -27.01
CA PRO A 364 -4.37 -18.56 -26.84
C PRO A 364 -3.83 -17.80 -25.62
N GLU A 365 -3.91 -16.47 -25.64
CA GLU A 365 -3.53 -15.60 -24.49
C GLU A 365 -4.65 -15.59 -23.43
N GLY A 366 -4.31 -15.33 -22.16
CA GLY A 366 -5.32 -15.02 -21.12
C GLY A 366 -5.16 -15.72 -19.76
N GLY A 367 -4.38 -16.80 -19.68
CA GLY A 367 -4.03 -17.48 -18.42
C GLY A 367 -5.18 -18.21 -17.69
N ILE A 368 -6.41 -18.07 -18.15
CA ILE A 368 -7.59 -18.82 -17.69
C ILE A 368 -8.28 -19.40 -18.92
N TYR A 369 -8.53 -20.70 -18.90
CA TYR A 369 -9.02 -21.43 -20.06
C TYR A 369 -10.11 -22.42 -19.65
N GLU A 370 -11.07 -22.65 -20.53
CA GLU A 370 -12.08 -23.70 -20.41
C GLU A 370 -11.39 -25.09 -20.43
N GLU A 371 -11.93 -26.06 -19.70
CA GLU A 371 -11.43 -27.44 -19.67
C GLU A 371 -11.22 -28.00 -21.09
N GLY A 372 -10.10 -28.68 -21.30
CA GLY A 372 -9.71 -29.25 -22.57
C GLY A 372 -9.04 -28.28 -23.55
N THR A 373 -8.96 -26.98 -23.22
CA THR A 373 -8.19 -26.01 -24.04
C THR A 373 -6.73 -26.43 -24.12
N VAL A 374 -6.18 -26.46 -25.34
CA VAL A 374 -4.73 -26.70 -25.56
C VAL A 374 -4.04 -25.35 -25.72
N VAL A 375 -3.14 -25.04 -24.79
CA VAL A 375 -2.35 -23.79 -24.79
C VAL A 375 -0.94 -24.10 -25.28
N THR A 376 -0.46 -23.32 -26.24
CA THR A 376 0.92 -23.35 -26.71
C THR A 376 1.73 -22.32 -25.93
N LEU A 377 2.82 -22.76 -25.31
CA LEU A 377 3.79 -21.91 -24.63
C LEU A 377 5.04 -21.80 -25.51
N THR A 378 5.49 -20.58 -25.75
CA THR A 378 6.73 -20.31 -26.49
C THR A 378 7.71 -19.56 -25.60
N ALA A 379 8.83 -20.21 -25.28
CA ALA A 379 9.97 -19.59 -24.61
C ALA A 379 10.76 -18.74 -25.62
N GLU A 380 11.04 -17.50 -25.23
CA GLU A 380 11.70 -16.49 -26.06
C GLU A 380 12.94 -15.98 -25.31
N PRO A 381 14.12 -16.58 -25.53
CA PRO A 381 15.35 -16.07 -24.93
C PRO A 381 15.62 -14.64 -25.39
N ILE A 382 16.02 -13.78 -24.47
CA ILE A 382 16.43 -12.41 -24.76
C ILE A 382 17.97 -12.37 -24.77
N TRP A 383 18.56 -11.60 -25.70
CA TRP A 383 20.01 -11.52 -25.91
C TRP A 383 20.62 -12.90 -26.25
N ASP A 384 21.82 -13.19 -25.71
CA ASP A 384 22.56 -14.45 -25.81
C ASP A 384 22.12 -15.48 -24.75
N ALA A 385 20.99 -15.27 -24.09
CA ALA A 385 20.43 -16.26 -23.19
C ALA A 385 20.05 -17.55 -23.94
N THR A 386 20.22 -18.68 -23.27
CA THR A 386 19.84 -20.00 -23.74
C THR A 386 18.68 -20.51 -22.92
N PHE A 387 17.58 -20.90 -23.56
CA PHE A 387 16.51 -21.61 -22.87
C PHE A 387 17.01 -22.99 -22.42
N THR A 388 16.96 -23.25 -21.11
CA THR A 388 17.47 -24.49 -20.50
C THR A 388 16.35 -25.51 -20.27
N GLY A 389 15.11 -25.07 -20.11
CA GLY A 389 13.95 -25.95 -20.16
C GLY A 389 12.72 -25.49 -19.39
N TRP A 390 11.68 -26.30 -19.50
CA TRP A 390 10.42 -26.19 -18.77
C TRP A 390 10.46 -27.03 -17.48
N ALA A 391 9.78 -26.56 -16.44
CA ALA A 391 9.52 -27.28 -15.20
C ALA A 391 8.05 -27.10 -14.75
N GLY A 392 7.63 -27.89 -13.75
CA GLY A 392 6.25 -27.91 -13.26
C GLY A 392 5.39 -28.91 -14.02
N ASP A 393 4.26 -28.46 -14.55
CA ASP A 393 3.33 -29.26 -15.37
C ASP A 393 3.79 -29.43 -16.82
N LEU A 394 4.88 -28.77 -17.22
CA LEU A 394 5.66 -29.08 -18.42
C LEU A 394 7.06 -29.55 -18.05
N SER A 395 7.69 -30.22 -19.01
CA SER A 395 9.09 -30.62 -18.94
C SER A 395 9.69 -30.65 -20.34
N GLY A 396 11.01 -30.66 -20.44
CA GLY A 396 11.72 -30.67 -21.72
C GLY A 396 12.44 -29.34 -21.97
N ASN A 397 13.11 -29.24 -23.11
CA ASN A 397 13.98 -28.12 -23.46
C ASN A 397 13.70 -27.56 -24.86
N GLU A 398 12.56 -27.93 -25.45
CA GLU A 398 12.10 -27.34 -26.69
C GLU A 398 11.50 -25.97 -26.42
N LEU A 399 11.81 -24.99 -27.27
CA LEU A 399 11.33 -23.60 -27.12
C LEU A 399 9.79 -23.50 -27.21
N VAL A 400 9.14 -24.46 -27.86
CA VAL A 400 7.69 -24.46 -28.04
C VAL A 400 7.13 -25.77 -27.51
N GLU A 401 6.23 -25.68 -26.54
CA GLU A 401 5.53 -26.83 -25.96
C GLU A 401 4.03 -26.55 -25.85
N THR A 402 3.24 -27.60 -25.73
CA THR A 402 1.78 -27.48 -25.57
C THR A 402 1.31 -28.16 -24.29
N ILE A 403 0.35 -27.55 -23.61
CA ILE A 403 -0.29 -28.07 -22.41
C ILE A 403 -1.80 -28.13 -22.60
N THR A 404 -2.46 -29.21 -22.15
CA THR A 404 -3.93 -29.33 -22.19
C THR A 404 -4.49 -28.99 -20.82
N MET A 405 -5.46 -28.10 -20.73
CA MET A 405 -6.05 -27.63 -19.48
C MET A 405 -7.10 -28.60 -18.94
N ASP A 406 -6.67 -29.63 -18.21
CA ASP A 406 -7.51 -30.62 -17.50
C ASP A 406 -7.54 -30.41 -15.96
N GLY A 407 -7.04 -29.25 -15.53
CA GLY A 407 -6.92 -28.79 -14.15
C GLY A 407 -6.14 -27.48 -14.14
N SER A 408 -6.11 -26.77 -13.01
CA SER A 408 -5.17 -25.63 -12.85
C SER A 408 -3.73 -26.13 -12.91
N LYS A 409 -2.85 -25.41 -13.62
CA LYS A 409 -1.48 -25.81 -13.92
C LYS A 409 -0.47 -24.70 -13.63
N SER A 410 0.77 -25.09 -13.38
CA SER A 410 1.91 -24.18 -13.19
C SER A 410 3.13 -24.66 -13.97
N VAL A 411 3.71 -23.76 -14.76
CA VAL A 411 4.88 -23.99 -15.61
C VAL A 411 5.96 -22.95 -15.32
N THR A 412 7.22 -23.36 -15.28
CA THR A 412 8.37 -22.46 -15.21
C THR A 412 9.24 -22.62 -16.44
N ALA A 413 9.57 -21.52 -17.12
CA ALA A 413 10.61 -21.45 -18.15
C ALA A 413 11.93 -21.01 -17.53
N THR A 414 13.02 -21.73 -17.77
CA THR A 414 14.35 -21.34 -17.32
C THR A 414 15.23 -20.95 -18.51
N PHE A 415 15.89 -19.81 -18.39
CA PHE A 415 16.88 -19.28 -19.32
C PHE A 415 18.20 -19.12 -18.56
N SER A 416 19.32 -19.48 -19.19
CA SER A 416 20.67 -19.22 -18.70
C SER A 416 21.36 -18.26 -19.65
N ALA A 417 21.86 -17.14 -19.15
CA ALA A 417 22.73 -16.27 -19.92
C ALA A 417 24.14 -16.36 -19.34
N ASP A 418 25.15 -16.52 -20.19
CA ASP A 418 26.55 -16.31 -19.83
C ASP A 418 26.82 -14.79 -19.85
N VAL A 419 26.14 -14.02 -18.98
CA VAL A 419 26.51 -12.61 -18.77
C VAL A 419 27.67 -12.60 -17.77
N GLU A 420 28.89 -12.44 -18.28
CA GLU A 420 30.08 -12.28 -17.44
C GLU A 420 30.06 -10.88 -16.81
N LEU A 421 29.51 -10.78 -15.59
CA LEU A 421 29.53 -9.57 -14.79
C LEU A 421 30.75 -9.59 -13.86
N ASP A 422 31.58 -8.55 -13.97
CA ASP A 422 32.70 -8.31 -13.04
C ASP A 422 32.32 -7.19 -12.06
N PHE A 423 32.14 -7.55 -10.79
CA PHE A 423 31.83 -6.61 -9.71
C PHE A 423 33.08 -6.14 -8.94
N GLU A 424 34.27 -6.60 -9.33
CA GLU A 424 35.53 -6.22 -8.71
C GLU A 424 36.04 -4.87 -9.25
N ILE A 425 35.64 -4.47 -10.46
CA ILE A 425 36.15 -3.26 -11.13
C ILE A 425 35.00 -2.26 -11.39
N PRO A 426 35.17 -0.96 -11.06
CA PRO A 426 34.15 0.02 -11.38
C PRO A 426 34.07 0.27 -12.89
N VAL A 427 32.87 0.09 -13.46
CA VAL A 427 32.53 0.60 -14.78
C VAL A 427 32.16 2.08 -14.63
N GLY A 428 33.09 2.98 -14.95
CA GLY A 428 32.83 4.42 -14.90
C GLY A 428 34.03 5.27 -14.48
N PHE A 429 33.78 6.55 -14.24
CA PHE A 429 34.85 7.50 -13.95
C PHE A 429 35.69 7.19 -12.71
N ALA A 430 35.20 6.40 -11.75
CA ALA A 430 36.02 5.99 -10.60
C ALA A 430 37.23 5.13 -10.99
N SER A 431 37.21 4.42 -12.13
CA SER A 431 38.33 3.61 -12.62
C SER A 431 39.39 4.37 -13.41
N VAL A 432 39.15 5.65 -13.71
CA VAL A 432 40.03 6.44 -14.58
C VAL A 432 41.36 6.70 -13.89
N ASP A 433 42.46 6.21 -14.46
CA ASP A 433 43.79 6.59 -14.01
C ASP A 433 44.14 8.00 -14.51
N THR A 434 44.23 8.95 -13.58
CA THR A 434 44.60 10.34 -13.88
C THR A 434 46.13 10.59 -13.83
N GLY A 435 46.93 9.56 -13.55
CA GLY A 435 48.39 9.60 -13.45
C GLY A 435 48.90 10.00 -12.05
N THR A 436 50.17 9.65 -11.76
CA THR A 436 50.84 9.89 -10.47
C THR A 436 51.41 11.31 -10.34
N GLU A 437 50.60 12.34 -10.14
CA GLU A 437 51.11 13.72 -9.95
C GLU A 437 50.62 14.44 -8.69
N TYR A 438 50.91 13.85 -7.53
CA TYR A 438 51.35 14.59 -6.34
C TYR A 438 52.12 13.63 -5.40
N GLN A 439 53.37 13.95 -5.04
CA GLN A 439 54.13 13.25 -3.97
C GLN A 439 54.23 11.69 -4.07
N ASN A 440 54.30 11.08 -5.26
CA ASN A 440 54.40 9.61 -5.46
C ASN A 440 53.19 8.77 -4.96
N TYR A 441 51.99 9.35 -4.88
CA TYR A 441 50.78 8.55 -4.63
C TYR A 441 50.27 7.91 -5.93
N ASP A 442 49.83 6.66 -5.82
CA ASP A 442 49.12 5.93 -6.87
C ASP A 442 47.65 6.35 -6.84
N PHE A 443 47.16 6.91 -7.95
CA PHE A 443 45.79 7.38 -8.09
C PHE A 443 44.92 6.42 -8.93
N SER A 444 45.47 5.27 -9.33
CA SER A 444 44.64 4.19 -9.85
C SER A 444 43.73 3.67 -8.74
N PHE A 445 42.47 3.35 -9.08
CA PHE A 445 41.55 2.75 -8.12
C PHE A 445 42.03 1.34 -7.78
N ASN A 446 42.87 1.25 -6.76
CA ASN A 446 43.41 0.02 -6.17
C ASN A 446 42.80 -0.24 -4.79
N GLY A 447 41.61 0.31 -4.51
CA GLY A 447 40.86 -0.01 -3.30
C GLY A 447 40.82 -1.53 -3.08
N PRO A 448 40.81 -2.04 -1.84
CA PRO A 448 40.75 -3.48 -1.63
C PRO A 448 39.40 -3.98 -2.18
N VAL A 449 39.45 -4.47 -3.42
CA VAL A 449 38.30 -4.90 -4.23
C VAL A 449 37.63 -6.16 -3.65
N SER A 450 38.37 -6.96 -2.88
CA SER A 450 37.81 -8.05 -2.09
C SER A 450 37.61 -7.64 -0.63
N GLY A 451 36.36 -7.65 -0.17
CA GLY A 451 36.01 -7.67 1.24
C GLY A 451 36.80 -8.76 1.95
N GLY A 452 37.66 -8.35 2.87
CA GLY A 452 38.27 -9.19 3.90
C GLY A 452 38.87 -10.52 3.45
N GLN A 453 40.10 -10.53 2.91
CA GLN A 453 41.22 -11.40 3.33
C GLN A 453 42.52 -10.93 2.63
N GLY A 454 43.09 -9.81 3.09
CA GLY A 454 44.41 -9.39 2.58
C GLY A 454 44.85 -7.95 2.86
N ALA A 455 43.94 -7.04 3.22
CA ALA A 455 44.31 -5.72 3.72
C ALA A 455 44.95 -5.87 5.11
N ALA A 456 46.02 -5.11 5.38
CA ALA A 456 46.79 -5.24 6.61
C ALA A 456 45.99 -4.90 7.89
N ASP A 457 44.88 -4.14 7.77
CA ASP A 457 44.05 -3.67 8.88
C ASP A 457 42.53 -3.71 8.50
N THR A 458 41.75 -4.60 9.13
CA THR A 458 40.27 -4.67 9.02
C THR A 458 39.64 -4.29 10.35
N LEU A 459 38.70 -3.35 10.33
CA LEU A 459 37.88 -2.94 11.47
C LEU A 459 36.48 -3.54 11.34
N TRP A 460 36.11 -4.37 12.31
CA TRP A 460 34.76 -4.96 12.40
C TRP A 460 33.87 -4.11 13.31
N VAL A 461 32.66 -3.84 12.85
CA VAL A 461 31.62 -3.12 13.60
C VAL A 461 30.47 -4.09 13.85
N ASN A 462 30.42 -4.67 15.06
CA ASN A 462 29.48 -5.74 15.42
C ASN A 462 28.26 -5.19 16.18
N GLY A 463 27.54 -4.24 15.57
CA GLY A 463 26.37 -3.60 16.16
C GLY A 463 26.62 -2.24 16.84
N PRO A 464 25.59 -1.67 17.50
CA PRO A 464 25.56 -0.26 17.90
C PRO A 464 26.66 0.17 18.89
N ASP A 465 27.10 -0.72 19.79
CA ASP A 465 28.14 -0.41 20.76
C ASP A 465 29.53 -0.24 20.10
N ASP A 466 29.84 -1.08 19.10
CA ASP A 466 31.06 -0.96 18.29
C ASP A 466 31.00 0.25 17.35
N PHE A 467 29.79 0.64 16.94
CA PHE A 467 29.57 1.76 16.04
C PHE A 467 29.94 3.12 16.64
N ASP A 468 29.63 3.37 17.92
CA ASP A 468 30.09 4.60 18.60
C ASP A 468 31.64 4.68 18.65
N MET A 469 32.33 3.53 18.63
CA MET A 469 33.79 3.49 18.53
C MET A 469 34.30 3.82 17.12
N LEU A 470 33.54 3.51 16.07
CA LEU A 470 33.89 3.85 14.68
C LEU A 470 34.00 5.37 14.49
N ALA A 471 33.07 6.15 15.03
CA ALA A 471 33.11 7.61 14.93
C ALA A 471 34.39 8.19 15.57
N TRP A 472 34.80 7.66 16.72
CA TRP A 472 36.08 8.01 17.34
C TRP A 472 37.28 7.55 16.52
N HIS A 473 37.21 6.36 15.93
CA HIS A 473 38.27 5.82 15.08
C HIS A 473 38.52 6.72 13.87
N LEU A 474 37.47 7.09 13.13
CA LEU A 474 37.55 8.02 12.00
C LEU A 474 38.07 9.40 12.43
N TYR A 475 37.64 9.90 13.58
CA TYR A 475 38.17 11.14 14.17
C TYR A 475 39.68 11.04 14.43
N TYR A 476 40.17 9.96 15.05
CA TYR A 476 41.59 9.77 15.31
C TYR A 476 42.40 9.51 14.04
N ARG A 477 41.83 8.84 13.04
CA ARG A 477 42.42 8.66 11.71
C ARG A 477 42.60 10.00 11.00
N ASN A 478 41.61 10.89 11.06
CA ASN A 478 41.74 12.27 10.54
C ASN A 478 42.87 13.06 11.24
N ARG A 479 43.04 12.89 12.55
CA ARG A 479 44.16 13.52 13.29
C ARG A 479 45.50 12.96 12.85
N ALA A 480 45.59 11.66 12.65
CA ALA A 480 46.79 10.99 12.15
C ALA A 480 47.16 11.49 10.75
N TYR A 481 46.17 11.62 9.86
CA TYR A 481 46.33 12.20 8.53
C TYR A 481 46.92 13.61 8.58
N LYS A 482 46.42 14.47 9.49
CA LYS A 482 46.94 15.84 9.69
C LYS A 482 48.30 15.91 10.40
N GLY A 483 48.89 14.78 10.79
CA GLY A 483 50.12 14.75 11.59
C GLY A 483 49.96 15.35 12.99
N LEU A 484 48.75 15.36 13.54
CA LEU A 484 48.46 15.90 14.87
C LEU A 484 48.78 14.87 15.97
N SER A 485 49.23 15.35 17.13
CA SER A 485 49.43 14.49 18.31
C SER A 485 48.10 14.01 18.91
N GLY A 486 48.12 12.88 19.63
CA GLY A 486 46.92 12.35 20.30
C GLY A 486 45.98 11.61 19.34
N THR A 487 46.54 10.69 18.56
CA THR A 487 45.81 9.82 17.61
C THR A 487 45.30 8.54 18.24
N ASN A 488 45.48 8.36 19.55
CA ASN A 488 45.15 7.13 20.27
C ASN A 488 45.74 5.83 19.64
N GLY A 489 46.88 5.94 18.95
CA GLY A 489 47.51 4.81 18.25
C GLY A 489 46.96 4.52 16.85
N VAL A 490 45.90 5.20 16.42
CA VAL A 490 45.34 5.10 15.06
C VAL A 490 46.27 5.74 14.04
N THR A 491 46.35 5.14 12.85
CA THR A 491 47.16 5.61 11.71
C THR A 491 46.29 5.83 10.48
N ALA A 492 46.78 6.55 9.47
CA ALA A 492 46.07 6.81 8.21
C ALA A 492 46.41 5.80 7.11
N THR A 493 46.67 4.54 7.47
CA THR A 493 46.94 3.44 6.51
C THR A 493 45.67 2.94 5.85
N PRO A 494 45.76 2.28 4.67
CA PRO A 494 44.61 1.66 4.02
C PRO A 494 43.83 0.75 4.98
N GLU A 495 42.50 0.83 4.95
CA GLU A 495 41.63 0.16 5.93
C GLU A 495 40.33 -0.35 5.29
N VAL A 496 39.84 -1.48 5.80
CA VAL A 496 38.50 -2.01 5.48
C VAL A 496 37.64 -1.95 6.73
N ILE A 497 36.53 -1.22 6.67
CA ILE A 497 35.48 -1.20 7.70
C ILE A 497 34.38 -2.16 7.25
N VAL A 498 34.14 -3.19 8.06
CA VAL A 498 33.09 -4.17 7.84
C VAL A 498 32.00 -3.99 8.88
N PHE A 499 30.77 -3.75 8.41
CA PHE A 499 29.57 -3.77 9.25
C PHE A 499 28.97 -5.17 9.21
N THR A 500 28.70 -5.75 10.38
CA THR A 500 27.90 -6.98 10.45
C THR A 500 26.42 -6.66 10.42
N GLU A 501 25.59 -7.68 10.18
CA GLU A 501 24.12 -7.61 10.24
C GLU A 501 23.62 -6.74 11.40
N GLY A 502 22.68 -5.84 11.12
CA GLY A 502 22.04 -5.01 12.12
C GLY A 502 21.58 -3.64 11.63
N VAL A 503 20.82 -2.96 12.51
CA VAL A 503 20.37 -1.58 12.31
C VAL A 503 21.23 -0.64 13.15
N TYR A 504 21.84 0.34 12.48
CA TYR A 504 22.74 1.32 13.06
C TYR A 504 22.06 2.69 13.03
N GLU A 505 21.85 3.26 14.20
CA GLU A 505 21.26 4.59 14.38
C GLU A 505 22.36 5.66 14.48
N GLU A 506 21.98 6.93 14.40
CA GLU A 506 22.91 8.04 14.63
C GLU A 506 23.62 7.89 15.99
N GLY A 507 24.95 8.02 15.97
CA GLY A 507 25.77 7.82 17.17
C GLY A 507 25.55 8.91 18.21
N THR A 508 25.78 8.58 19.48
CA THR A 508 25.63 9.54 20.60
C THR A 508 26.92 10.28 20.95
N SER A 509 28.02 9.94 20.27
CA SER A 509 29.34 10.50 20.56
C SER A 509 29.41 12.01 20.27
N ASP A 510 29.99 12.80 21.18
CA ASP A 510 30.36 14.22 20.97
C ASP A 510 31.59 14.39 20.02
N SER A 511 31.85 13.42 19.14
CA SER A 511 32.98 13.48 18.23
C SER A 511 32.69 14.43 17.06
N SER A 512 33.73 15.09 16.52
CA SER A 512 33.56 15.93 15.33
C SER A 512 33.37 15.12 14.03
N ALA A 513 33.21 13.80 14.13
CA ALA A 513 32.89 12.93 13.02
C ALA A 513 31.39 13.01 12.67
N TRP A 514 30.55 13.57 13.54
CA TRP A 514 29.13 13.80 13.26
C TRP A 514 28.87 15.25 12.84
N GLY A 515 27.99 15.43 11.86
CA GLY A 515 27.49 16.73 11.46
C GLY A 515 26.30 16.60 10.51
N ASN A 516 25.27 17.43 10.70
CA ASN A 516 24.00 17.35 9.95
C ASN A 516 23.39 15.94 9.90
N HIS A 517 23.44 15.18 11.00
CA HIS A 517 22.94 13.79 11.04
C HIS A 517 23.66 12.81 10.10
N MET A 518 24.90 13.14 9.73
CA MET A 518 25.73 12.33 8.85
C MET A 518 27.07 12.00 9.51
N LEU A 519 27.52 10.76 9.34
CA LEU A 519 28.86 10.32 9.71
C LEU A 519 29.85 10.80 8.65
N THR A 520 30.81 11.60 9.08
CA THR A 520 31.76 12.28 8.21
C THR A 520 33.01 11.43 7.97
N VAL A 521 33.24 11.09 6.69
CA VAL A 521 34.47 10.46 6.18
C VAL A 521 35.34 11.56 5.56
N GLN A 522 36.13 12.21 6.41
CA GLN A 522 36.90 13.39 6.05
C GLN A 522 38.40 13.11 5.93
N GLU A 523 38.99 13.50 4.81
CA GLU A 523 40.43 13.37 4.55
C GLU A 523 40.91 11.94 4.77
N GLN A 524 40.17 11.01 4.17
CA GLN A 524 40.46 9.59 4.20
C GLN A 524 40.94 9.16 2.80
N GLY A 525 42.04 8.44 2.75
CA GLY A 525 42.51 7.74 1.55
C GLY A 525 42.39 6.23 1.73
N ASP A 526 42.19 5.50 0.64
CA ASP A 526 42.28 4.04 0.55
C ASP A 526 41.38 3.33 1.58
N LEU A 527 40.08 3.58 1.51
CA LEU A 527 39.10 3.13 2.50
C LEU A 527 37.98 2.33 1.84
N THR A 528 37.71 1.13 2.34
CA THR A 528 36.48 0.39 2.00
C THR A 528 35.54 0.40 3.19
N ILE A 529 34.27 0.71 2.94
CA ILE A 529 33.16 0.60 3.88
C ILE A 529 32.18 -0.39 3.26
N ILE A 530 32.02 -1.55 3.87
CA ILE A 530 31.20 -2.64 3.33
C ILE A 530 30.32 -3.27 4.41
N GLY A 531 29.08 -3.62 4.07
CA GLY A 531 28.22 -4.44 4.92
C GLY A 531 28.29 -5.92 4.54
N GLU A 532 28.16 -6.80 5.53
CA GLU A 532 27.74 -8.19 5.32
C GLU A 532 26.26 -8.22 4.85
N GLN A 533 25.44 -9.18 5.27
CA GLN A 533 24.02 -9.18 4.95
C GLN A 533 23.20 -8.37 5.96
N ASN A 534 22.09 -7.78 5.51
CA ASN A 534 21.08 -7.09 6.32
C ASN A 534 21.66 -5.92 7.14
N VAL A 535 22.59 -5.17 6.57
CA VAL A 535 23.15 -3.97 7.22
C VAL A 535 22.35 -2.73 6.85
N VAL A 536 21.83 -2.07 7.87
CA VAL A 536 21.00 -0.88 7.75
C VAL A 536 21.63 0.29 8.49
N LEU A 537 21.85 1.40 7.80
CA LEU A 537 22.27 2.68 8.36
C LEU A 537 21.10 3.67 8.34
N LYS A 538 20.73 4.18 9.51
CA LYS A 538 19.68 5.20 9.68
C LYS A 538 20.22 6.63 9.76
N PHE A 539 21.37 6.83 9.14
CA PHE A 539 22.10 8.08 9.05
C PHE A 539 22.85 8.13 7.71
N GLY A 540 23.25 9.32 7.29
CA GLY A 540 23.97 9.50 6.03
C GLY A 540 25.49 9.42 6.16
N LEU A 541 26.20 9.24 5.03
CA LEU A 541 27.66 9.36 4.96
C LEU A 541 28.09 10.66 4.28
N ASN A 542 28.90 11.47 4.95
CA ASN A 542 29.43 12.73 4.41
C ASN A 542 30.91 12.58 4.04
N ILE A 543 31.18 12.32 2.76
CA ILE A 543 32.51 12.11 2.21
C ILE A 543 33.09 13.45 1.75
N LYS A 544 34.22 13.87 2.33
CA LYS A 544 34.86 15.14 1.97
C LYS A 544 36.39 15.12 2.06
N ARG A 545 37.03 15.74 1.06
CA ARG A 545 38.48 15.76 0.83
C ARG A 545 39.12 14.36 0.89
N SER A 546 38.39 13.36 0.44
CA SER A 546 38.74 11.94 0.55
C SER A 546 38.88 11.32 -0.83
N TRP A 547 39.73 10.30 -0.98
CA TRP A 547 39.94 9.66 -2.26
C TRP A 547 40.13 8.15 -2.16
N ASN A 548 39.89 7.45 -3.26
CA ASN A 548 39.97 5.99 -3.34
C ASN A 548 39.13 5.33 -2.24
N VAL A 549 37.82 5.62 -2.27
CA VAL A 549 36.85 5.13 -1.28
C VAL A 549 35.82 4.24 -1.96
N LEU A 550 35.61 3.03 -1.43
CA LEU A 550 34.53 2.12 -1.80
C LEU A 550 33.45 2.12 -0.70
N ILE A 551 32.20 2.29 -1.08
CA ILE A 551 31.02 2.11 -0.22
C ILE A 551 30.17 1.04 -0.88
N ARG A 552 29.95 -0.10 -0.20
CA ARG A 552 29.34 -1.26 -0.84
C ARG A 552 28.41 -2.04 0.08
N ASN A 553 27.35 -2.61 -0.49
CA ASN A 553 26.47 -3.57 0.20
C ASN A 553 25.90 -3.03 1.52
N LEU A 554 25.33 -1.82 1.47
CA LEU A 554 24.75 -1.13 2.62
C LEU A 554 23.36 -0.59 2.27
N THR A 555 22.43 -0.73 3.21
CA THR A 555 21.11 -0.09 3.10
C THR A 555 21.07 1.20 3.91
N PHE A 556 20.59 2.29 3.31
CA PHE A 556 20.36 3.60 3.90
C PHE A 556 18.87 3.92 3.87
N TYR A 557 18.22 4.06 5.03
CA TYR A 557 16.85 4.55 5.11
C TYR A 557 16.64 5.36 6.40
N ASP A 558 15.60 6.20 6.47
CA ASP A 558 15.35 7.12 7.59
C ASP A 558 16.52 8.07 7.95
N TYR A 559 17.45 8.28 7.03
CA TYR A 559 18.46 9.31 7.17
C TYR A 559 17.79 10.71 7.08
N TYR A 560 18.32 11.69 7.80
CA TYR A 560 17.68 13.01 7.91
C TYR A 560 18.03 13.97 6.78
N ASP A 561 19.31 13.98 6.36
CA ASP A 561 19.86 14.85 5.30
C ASP A 561 20.07 14.04 4.02
N ASP A 562 21.31 13.94 3.51
CA ASP A 562 21.66 13.09 2.37
C ASP A 562 21.96 11.65 2.82
N GLY A 563 21.58 10.64 2.03
CA GLY A 563 21.96 9.25 2.30
C GLY A 563 23.46 9.08 2.15
N ILE A 564 24.01 9.58 1.04
CA ILE A 564 25.45 9.74 0.83
C ILE A 564 25.70 11.10 0.19
N ASN A 565 26.53 11.92 0.82
CA ASN A 565 27.04 13.15 0.24
C ASN A 565 28.52 13.01 -0.12
N ILE A 566 28.88 13.36 -1.35
CA ILE A 566 30.25 13.34 -1.86
C ILE A 566 30.62 14.77 -2.28
N GLY A 567 31.43 15.45 -1.47
CA GLY A 567 31.62 16.90 -1.59
C GLY A 567 33.07 17.36 -1.51
N GLU A 568 33.33 18.58 -2.00
CA GLU A 568 34.58 19.34 -1.89
C GLU A 568 35.70 19.01 -2.91
N PRO A 569 36.60 19.98 -3.22
CA PRO A 569 37.51 19.92 -4.37
C PRO A 569 38.52 18.78 -4.39
N GLU A 570 38.94 18.32 -3.21
CA GLU A 570 39.90 17.23 -3.06
C GLU A 570 39.24 15.85 -3.00
N THR A 571 37.92 15.75 -3.15
CA THR A 571 37.22 14.46 -3.14
C THR A 571 37.20 13.83 -4.53
N HIS A 572 37.79 12.65 -4.70
CA HIS A 572 37.79 11.99 -6.00
C HIS A 572 37.98 10.47 -5.96
N HIS A 573 37.63 9.77 -7.04
CA HIS A 573 37.77 8.31 -7.13
C HIS A 573 36.97 7.61 -6.02
N ILE A 574 35.66 7.85 -6.03
CA ILE A 574 34.71 7.25 -5.08
C ILE A 574 33.81 6.30 -5.86
N TRP A 575 33.66 5.07 -5.35
CA TRP A 575 32.76 4.07 -5.89
C TRP A 575 31.69 3.75 -4.86
N VAL A 576 30.43 3.97 -5.22
CA VAL A 576 29.27 3.54 -4.44
C VAL A 576 28.55 2.46 -5.22
N ASP A 577 28.49 1.26 -4.65
CA ASP A 577 28.15 0.05 -5.38
C ASP A 577 27.24 -0.89 -4.60
N HIS A 578 26.18 -1.44 -5.21
CA HIS A 578 25.29 -2.38 -4.52
C HIS A 578 24.74 -1.83 -3.19
N CYS A 579 24.43 -0.54 -3.12
CA CYS A 579 23.73 0.04 -1.97
C CYS A 579 22.24 0.20 -2.26
N THR A 580 21.42 0.14 -1.20
CA THR A 580 20.00 0.47 -1.27
C THR A 580 19.76 1.77 -0.52
N VAL A 581 19.29 2.82 -1.19
CA VAL A 581 19.11 4.16 -0.61
C VAL A 581 17.67 4.63 -0.75
N GLY A 582 17.06 5.00 0.37
CA GLY A 582 15.70 5.53 0.44
C GLY A 582 14.74 4.64 1.24
N HIS A 583 13.57 5.19 1.53
CA HIS A 583 12.61 4.57 2.47
C HIS A 583 12.13 3.19 1.97
N PRO A 584 11.96 2.17 2.84
CA PRO A 584 11.69 0.80 2.39
C PRO A 584 10.30 0.61 1.77
N ASP A 585 9.31 1.33 2.25
CA ASP A 585 7.91 1.05 1.89
C ASP A 585 7.39 2.09 0.89
N THR A 586 7.42 3.36 1.30
CA THR A 586 6.71 4.44 0.59
C THR A 586 7.56 5.70 0.55
N ARG A 587 7.31 6.59 -0.42
CA ARG A 587 7.99 7.89 -0.44
C ARG A 587 7.52 8.70 0.79
N PRO A 588 8.45 9.27 1.60
CA PRO A 588 8.09 10.06 2.77
C PRO A 588 7.13 11.21 2.45
N GLU A 589 6.25 11.59 3.38
CA GLU A 589 5.32 12.72 3.18
C GLU A 589 6.07 14.06 3.08
N ASP A 590 7.13 14.21 3.89
CA ASP A 590 7.98 15.38 3.88
C ASP A 590 8.93 15.32 2.67
N GLN A 591 8.76 16.26 1.74
CA GLN A 591 9.64 16.35 0.57
C GLN A 591 11.03 16.87 0.90
N ASP A 592 11.22 17.47 2.07
CA ASP A 592 12.49 18.06 2.49
C ASP A 592 13.33 17.09 3.32
N HIS A 593 12.72 16.03 3.87
CA HIS A 593 13.40 15.02 4.69
C HIS A 593 12.95 13.59 4.34
N PRO A 594 13.87 12.70 3.89
CA PRO A 594 15.29 12.94 3.59
C PRO A 594 15.52 13.96 2.45
N ASP A 595 16.71 14.59 2.41
CA ASP A 595 17.11 15.46 1.29
C ASP A 595 17.54 14.63 0.07
N GLY A 596 18.84 14.50 -0.22
CA GLY A 596 19.36 13.74 -1.35
C GLY A 596 19.49 12.23 -1.07
N GLY A 597 19.33 11.41 -2.09
CA GLY A 597 19.75 10.01 -2.04
C GLY A 597 21.27 9.91 -2.03
N ILE A 598 21.88 10.15 -3.18
CA ILE A 598 23.35 10.23 -3.32
C ILE A 598 23.70 11.52 -4.08
N ASP A 599 24.30 12.47 -3.38
CA ASP A 599 24.63 13.79 -3.91
C ASP A 599 26.13 13.95 -4.16
N VAL A 600 26.50 14.59 -5.29
CA VAL A 600 27.88 14.90 -5.67
C VAL A 600 28.03 16.41 -5.87
N LYS A 601 28.86 17.09 -5.06
CA LYS A 601 28.92 18.55 -5.03
C LYS A 601 30.32 19.11 -4.78
N GLY A 602 30.47 20.43 -4.92
CA GLY A 602 31.65 21.17 -4.48
C GLY A 602 32.93 20.74 -5.19
N GLY A 603 32.87 20.41 -6.47
CA GLY A 603 34.04 20.03 -7.25
C GLY A 603 34.58 18.62 -6.99
N ALA A 604 33.85 17.75 -6.29
CA ALA A 604 34.17 16.32 -6.27
C ALA A 604 34.18 15.76 -7.71
N SER A 605 35.01 14.77 -8.02
CA SER A 605 35.14 14.28 -9.40
C SER A 605 35.63 12.84 -9.47
N TYR A 606 35.40 12.17 -10.61
CA TYR A 606 35.77 10.76 -10.81
C TYR A 606 34.98 9.83 -9.90
N ILE A 607 33.66 9.86 -10.05
CA ILE A 607 32.72 9.13 -9.19
C ILE A 607 31.97 8.09 -10.04
N THR A 608 31.81 6.88 -9.52
CA THR A 608 30.93 5.86 -10.10
C THR A 608 29.88 5.49 -9.06
N LEU A 609 28.61 5.57 -9.45
CA LEU A 609 27.47 5.06 -8.71
C LEU A 609 26.91 3.89 -9.52
N SER A 610 27.09 2.65 -9.05
CA SER A 610 26.65 1.47 -9.80
C SER A 610 25.85 0.45 -9.01
N TRP A 611 24.95 -0.26 -9.69
CA TRP A 611 24.19 -1.37 -9.11
C TRP A 611 23.42 -0.99 -7.83
N ASN A 612 23.07 0.29 -7.65
CA ASN A 612 22.35 0.74 -6.46
C ASN A 612 20.84 0.70 -6.71
N ILE A 613 20.06 0.42 -5.67
CA ILE A 613 18.63 0.73 -5.65
C ILE A 613 18.44 2.10 -5.02
N LEU A 614 17.85 3.05 -5.74
CA LEU A 614 17.45 4.35 -5.22
C LEU A 614 15.93 4.45 -5.27
N ARG A 615 15.28 4.26 -4.12
CA ARG A 615 13.83 4.09 -4.05
C ARG A 615 13.13 5.14 -3.20
N ASN A 616 11.83 5.33 -3.43
CA ASN A 616 10.92 6.03 -2.52
C ASN A 616 11.45 7.39 -2.03
N SER A 617 11.96 8.22 -2.95
CA SER A 617 12.65 9.47 -2.63
C SER A 617 12.10 10.67 -3.40
N TRP A 618 12.15 11.86 -2.81
CA TRP A 618 11.77 13.09 -3.51
C TRP A 618 12.90 13.64 -4.38
N LYS A 619 14.14 13.52 -3.90
CA LYS A 619 15.33 14.07 -4.54
C LYS A 619 16.42 13.00 -4.53
N THR A 620 16.74 12.44 -5.70
CA THR A 620 17.56 11.22 -5.73
C THR A 620 19.05 11.49 -5.90
N ASN A 621 19.49 12.08 -7.03
CA ASN A 621 20.90 12.40 -7.29
C ASN A 621 21.09 13.84 -7.78
N LEU A 622 21.61 14.71 -6.93
CA LEU A 622 22.08 16.03 -7.33
C LEU A 622 23.57 15.97 -7.69
N ILE A 623 23.92 16.46 -8.87
CA ILE A 623 25.31 16.64 -9.33
C ILE A 623 25.51 18.14 -9.57
N GLY A 624 26.23 18.80 -8.66
CA GLY A 624 26.43 20.25 -8.65
C GLY A 624 25.31 21.02 -7.94
N HIS A 625 25.60 21.49 -6.73
CA HIS A 625 24.58 21.98 -5.80
C HIS A 625 24.05 23.40 -6.11
N SER A 626 24.85 24.28 -6.69
CA SER A 626 24.49 25.69 -6.88
C SER A 626 24.86 26.21 -8.27
N ASP A 627 23.99 27.06 -8.84
CA ASP A 627 24.25 27.71 -10.13
C ASP A 627 25.40 28.71 -10.10
N SER A 628 25.78 29.20 -8.91
CA SER A 628 26.87 30.15 -8.71
C SER A 628 28.21 29.48 -8.38
N ASN A 629 28.29 28.14 -8.38
CA ASN A 629 29.48 27.40 -7.96
C ASN A 629 30.48 27.08 -9.09
N GLY A 630 30.33 27.74 -10.24
CA GLY A 630 31.16 27.45 -11.43
C GLY A 630 32.67 27.64 -11.23
N SER A 631 33.12 28.43 -10.24
CA SER A 631 34.55 28.56 -9.93
C SER A 631 35.19 27.28 -9.39
N GLU A 632 34.38 26.39 -8.83
CA GLU A 632 34.82 25.14 -8.21
C GLU A 632 34.43 23.93 -9.07
N ASP A 633 33.23 23.94 -9.63
CA ASP A 633 32.62 22.80 -10.33
C ASP A 633 33.00 22.70 -11.83
N LEU A 634 33.37 23.81 -12.48
CA LEU A 634 33.64 23.80 -13.93
C LEU A 634 34.87 22.95 -14.26
N GLY A 635 34.70 21.95 -15.13
CA GLY A 635 35.74 20.98 -15.49
C GLY A 635 35.91 19.82 -14.50
N LYS A 636 35.05 19.75 -13.47
CA LYS A 636 34.99 18.67 -12.47
C LYS A 636 33.64 17.94 -12.56
N LEU A 637 33.19 17.32 -11.47
CA LEU A 637 31.92 16.59 -11.40
C LEU A 637 31.79 15.53 -12.51
N LYS A 638 32.88 14.80 -12.79
CA LYS A 638 32.87 13.65 -13.70
C LYS A 638 32.25 12.45 -12.98
N VAL A 639 31.03 12.07 -13.37
CA VAL A 639 30.22 11.06 -12.67
C VAL A 639 29.67 10.04 -13.65
N THR A 640 29.73 8.75 -13.30
CA THR A 640 29.04 7.67 -14.02
C THR A 640 27.93 7.12 -13.13
N LEU A 641 26.72 7.03 -13.66
CA LEU A 641 25.61 6.30 -13.06
C LEU A 641 25.34 5.08 -13.93
N TYR A 642 25.67 3.89 -13.43
CA TYR A 642 25.66 2.65 -14.19
C TYR A 642 24.77 1.60 -13.53
N ALA A 643 23.84 0.98 -14.26
CA ALA A 643 23.10 -0.18 -13.75
C ALA A 643 22.34 0.06 -12.42
N ASN A 644 21.93 1.30 -12.14
CA ASN A 644 21.12 1.59 -10.95
C ASN A 644 19.63 1.38 -11.23
N HIS A 645 18.88 0.99 -10.20
CA HIS A 645 17.42 0.95 -10.22
C HIS A 645 16.85 2.17 -9.51
N TYR A 646 16.21 3.04 -10.27
CA TYR A 646 15.43 4.16 -9.73
C TYR A 646 13.98 3.75 -9.63
N PHE A 647 13.44 3.71 -8.42
CA PHE A 647 12.08 3.22 -8.19
C PHE A 647 11.23 4.20 -7.38
N ASN A 648 10.07 4.57 -7.90
CA ASN A 648 9.08 5.41 -7.20
C ASN A 648 9.68 6.72 -6.63
N SER A 649 10.58 7.36 -7.40
CA SER A 649 11.13 8.66 -7.00
C SER A 649 10.38 9.82 -7.64
N ASN A 650 10.56 11.03 -7.11
CA ASN A 650 10.00 12.22 -7.73
C ASN A 650 10.92 12.77 -8.82
N SER A 651 12.20 12.99 -8.49
CA SER A 651 13.08 13.72 -9.38
C SER A 651 14.58 13.47 -9.15
N ARG A 652 15.38 13.94 -10.11
CA ARG A 652 16.86 13.96 -10.09
C ARG A 652 17.47 12.57 -10.33
N ASN A 653 17.25 11.98 -11.50
CA ASN A 653 17.82 10.68 -11.88
C ASN A 653 18.78 10.77 -13.10
N PRO A 654 19.83 11.62 -13.11
CA PRO A 654 20.23 12.63 -12.12
C PRO A 654 19.77 14.06 -12.50
N ARG A 655 20.00 15.03 -11.60
CA ARG A 655 20.02 16.47 -11.97
C ARG A 655 21.44 17.00 -11.97
N VAL A 656 21.88 17.57 -13.09
CA VAL A 656 23.29 17.88 -13.35
C VAL A 656 23.51 19.37 -13.62
N ARG A 657 24.58 19.91 -13.02
CA ARG A 657 25.20 21.21 -13.35
C ARG A 657 26.69 21.05 -13.58
N PHE A 658 27.24 21.79 -14.55
CA PHE A 658 28.66 21.89 -14.94
C PHE A 658 29.38 20.61 -15.37
N GLY A 659 29.07 19.47 -14.76
CA GLY A 659 29.78 18.21 -14.90
C GLY A 659 29.58 17.50 -16.22
N GLU A 660 30.39 16.48 -16.41
CA GLU A 660 30.33 15.50 -17.50
C GLU A 660 29.82 14.19 -16.91
N VAL A 661 28.59 13.82 -17.25
CA VAL A 661 27.89 12.71 -16.61
C VAL A 661 27.48 11.66 -17.62
N HIS A 662 27.93 10.43 -17.41
CA HIS A 662 27.50 9.27 -18.19
C HIS A 662 26.42 8.52 -17.42
N VAL A 663 25.23 8.38 -18.02
CA VAL A 663 24.07 7.69 -17.46
C VAL A 663 23.84 6.45 -18.31
N LEU A 664 24.32 5.30 -17.83
CA LEU A 664 24.46 4.06 -18.58
C LEU A 664 23.60 2.94 -17.97
N ASN A 665 22.77 2.27 -18.78
CA ASN A 665 22.07 1.05 -18.39
C ASN A 665 21.25 1.10 -17.08
N ASN A 666 20.69 2.26 -16.73
CA ASN A 666 19.84 2.37 -15.54
C ASN A 666 18.40 1.97 -15.85
N LEU A 667 17.74 1.29 -14.91
CA LEU A 667 16.30 1.06 -14.92
C LEU A 667 15.61 2.19 -14.16
N VAL A 668 14.70 2.90 -14.82
CA VAL A 668 14.06 4.11 -14.31
C VAL A 668 12.54 3.93 -14.29
N GLU A 669 12.00 3.63 -13.11
CA GLU A 669 10.63 3.17 -12.93
C GLU A 669 9.80 4.11 -12.05
N GLY A 670 8.61 4.50 -12.56
CA GLY A 670 7.59 5.18 -11.76
C GLY A 670 7.96 6.60 -11.32
N ILE A 671 8.70 7.33 -12.15
CA ILE A 671 9.18 8.68 -11.80
C ILE A 671 8.07 9.71 -11.95
N THR A 672 7.73 10.38 -10.84
CA THR A 672 6.53 11.23 -10.78
C THR A 672 6.72 12.66 -11.31
N LEU A 673 7.95 13.17 -11.41
CA LEU A 673 8.23 14.49 -11.99
C LEU A 673 9.18 14.44 -13.20
N TYR A 674 10.45 14.04 -13.02
CA TYR A 674 11.41 13.89 -14.12
C TYR A 674 12.60 12.99 -13.77
N GLY A 675 13.14 12.29 -14.78
CA GLY A 675 14.37 11.50 -14.68
C GLY A 675 15.62 12.39 -14.78
N ILE A 676 16.26 12.44 -15.95
CA ILE A 676 17.49 13.21 -16.17
C ILE A 676 17.17 14.70 -16.39
N ALA A 677 17.88 15.60 -15.70
CA ALA A 677 17.89 17.02 -15.98
C ALA A 677 19.32 17.53 -16.22
N ALA A 678 19.65 17.86 -17.46
CA ALA A 678 20.89 18.55 -17.80
C ALA A 678 20.69 20.06 -17.66
N SER A 679 21.55 20.74 -16.90
CA SER A 679 21.45 22.19 -16.65
C SER A 679 22.81 22.87 -16.49
N ASN A 680 22.83 24.19 -16.61
CA ASN A 680 23.98 25.05 -16.28
C ASN A 680 25.35 24.50 -16.72
N GLN A 681 25.60 24.54 -18.03
CA GLN A 681 26.84 24.12 -18.67
C GLN A 681 27.20 22.63 -18.54
N SER A 682 26.30 21.79 -18.00
CA SER A 682 26.52 20.34 -17.93
C SER A 682 26.57 19.69 -19.30
N GLN A 683 27.19 18.53 -19.35
CA GLN A 683 27.17 17.59 -20.47
C GLN A 683 26.68 16.24 -19.96
N VAL A 684 25.60 15.71 -20.53
CA VAL A 684 25.04 14.41 -20.12
C VAL A 684 24.91 13.46 -21.32
N TYR A 685 25.50 12.27 -21.19
CA TYR A 685 25.41 11.19 -22.16
C TYR A 685 24.51 10.09 -21.58
N ALA A 686 23.33 9.86 -22.15
CA ALA A 686 22.35 8.89 -21.67
C ALA A 686 22.28 7.65 -22.59
N GLU A 687 22.86 6.54 -22.18
CA GLU A 687 23.05 5.33 -22.99
C GLU A 687 22.31 4.13 -22.44
N ASN A 688 21.48 3.50 -23.29
CA ASN A 688 20.81 2.22 -23.07
C ASN A 688 20.10 2.07 -21.72
N ASN A 689 19.51 3.15 -21.21
CA ASN A 689 18.64 3.14 -20.04
C ASN A 689 17.23 2.70 -20.44
N PHE A 690 16.53 2.06 -19.50
CA PHE A 690 15.12 1.68 -19.67
C PHE A 690 14.22 2.57 -18.81
N TYR A 691 13.22 3.19 -19.42
CA TYR A 691 12.28 4.07 -18.74
C TYR A 691 10.89 3.44 -18.70
N LEU A 692 10.51 2.95 -17.52
CA LEU A 692 9.20 2.36 -17.27
C LEU A 692 8.30 3.37 -16.55
N ASN A 693 7.16 3.70 -17.15
CA ASN A 693 6.15 4.60 -16.59
C ASN A 693 6.72 5.93 -16.08
N THR A 694 7.67 6.48 -16.83
CA THR A 694 8.34 7.74 -16.52
C THR A 694 7.82 8.84 -17.43
N ARG A 695 7.11 9.81 -16.86
CA ARG A 695 6.41 10.85 -17.66
C ARG A 695 7.37 11.80 -18.38
N TRP A 696 8.46 12.16 -17.71
CA TRP A 696 9.54 12.99 -18.26
C TRP A 696 10.87 12.26 -18.10
N PRO A 697 11.22 11.35 -19.03
CA PRO A 697 12.45 10.57 -18.94
C PRO A 697 13.69 11.46 -18.80
N MET A 698 13.76 12.52 -19.61
CA MET A 698 14.85 13.48 -19.54
C MET A 698 14.54 14.81 -20.26
N TYR A 699 15.28 15.86 -19.90
CA TYR A 699 15.29 17.14 -20.61
C TYR A 699 16.60 17.92 -20.39
N ALA A 700 16.84 18.91 -21.27
CA ALA A 700 17.92 19.88 -21.13
C ALA A 700 17.36 21.30 -20.87
N ASP A 701 17.78 21.89 -19.76
CA ASP A 701 17.50 23.29 -19.43
C ASP A 701 18.07 24.23 -20.48
N ARG A 702 17.34 25.32 -20.71
CA ARG A 702 17.66 26.40 -21.66
C ARG A 702 16.99 27.70 -21.22
N LYS A 703 17.13 28.77 -21.99
CA LYS A 703 16.37 30.02 -21.73
C LYS A 703 14.88 29.71 -21.76
N VAL A 704 14.11 30.35 -20.87
CA VAL A 704 12.66 30.11 -20.74
C VAL A 704 11.92 30.21 -22.08
N SER A 705 12.26 31.20 -22.92
CA SER A 705 11.66 31.36 -24.25
C SER A 705 11.90 30.15 -25.15
N ASP A 706 13.10 29.57 -25.07
CA ASP A 706 13.53 28.47 -25.92
C ASP A 706 12.94 27.15 -25.41
N PHE A 707 12.81 27.01 -24.08
CA PHE A 707 12.15 25.86 -23.46
C PHE A 707 10.67 25.83 -23.85
N GLN A 708 9.99 26.97 -23.73
CA GLN A 708 8.60 27.12 -24.14
C GLN A 708 8.39 26.92 -25.64
N ALA A 709 9.37 27.31 -26.47
CA ALA A 709 9.31 27.08 -27.90
C ALA A 709 9.36 25.59 -28.27
N VAL A 710 10.10 24.77 -27.52
CA VAL A 710 10.18 23.33 -27.76
C VAL A 710 9.01 22.58 -27.14
N TYR A 711 8.80 22.75 -25.84
CA TYR A 711 7.85 21.94 -25.08
C TYR A 711 6.46 22.57 -24.95
N GLY A 712 6.26 23.83 -25.37
CA GLY A 712 4.99 24.54 -25.22
C GLY A 712 4.88 25.37 -23.94
N VAL A 713 3.76 26.09 -23.80
CA VAL A 713 3.50 26.97 -22.65
C VAL A 713 2.65 26.22 -21.63
N ASN A 714 3.23 25.95 -20.46
CA ASN A 714 2.49 25.41 -19.34
C ASN A 714 1.93 26.55 -18.46
N THR A 715 0.61 26.62 -18.28
CA THR A 715 -0.09 27.66 -17.49
C THR A 715 -0.21 27.33 -16.00
N ASP A 716 0.07 26.08 -15.58
CA ASP A 716 -0.06 25.66 -14.17
C ASP A 716 1.27 25.70 -13.39
N ASN A 717 2.38 26.02 -14.07
CA ASN A 717 3.72 26.13 -13.49
C ASN A 717 4.24 24.83 -12.83
N THR A 718 3.60 23.67 -13.05
CA THR A 718 4.04 22.38 -12.48
C THR A 718 5.31 21.85 -13.17
N PHE A 719 5.55 22.26 -14.42
CA PHE A 719 6.80 22.00 -15.13
C PHE A 719 7.23 23.20 -15.99
N THR A 720 8.15 24.00 -15.46
CA THR A 720 8.97 24.98 -16.18
C THR A 720 10.43 24.60 -15.96
N SER A 721 11.35 25.05 -16.83
CA SER A 721 12.80 24.86 -16.61
C SER A 721 13.13 25.24 -15.16
N LYS A 722 13.46 24.28 -14.30
CA LYS A 722 13.55 24.54 -12.85
C LYS A 722 14.68 25.51 -12.49
N THR A 723 15.61 25.77 -13.41
CA THR A 723 16.69 26.76 -13.25
C THR A 723 16.44 28.10 -13.94
N GLY A 724 15.42 28.20 -14.80
CA GLY A 724 14.91 29.46 -15.32
C GLY A 724 15.86 30.35 -16.12
N ASN A 725 17.13 30.01 -16.40
CA ASN A 725 18.03 30.80 -17.28
C ASN A 725 19.41 30.18 -17.63
N TYR A 726 19.82 29.02 -17.08
CA TYR A 726 21.18 28.50 -17.25
C TYR A 726 21.21 27.25 -18.14
N PRO A 727 21.49 27.39 -19.45
CA PRO A 727 21.41 26.28 -20.39
C PRO A 727 22.47 25.21 -20.10
N ALA A 728 22.14 23.95 -20.33
CA ALA A 728 23.14 22.89 -20.47
C ALA A 728 24.03 23.11 -21.70
N THR A 729 25.22 22.52 -21.70
CA THR A 729 26.12 22.53 -22.87
C THR A 729 25.71 21.46 -23.87
N ALA A 730 25.43 20.25 -23.39
CA ALA A 730 24.99 19.14 -24.24
C ALA A 730 24.16 18.09 -23.47
N LEU A 731 23.23 17.46 -24.18
CA LEU A 731 22.50 16.25 -23.76
C LEU A 731 22.32 15.36 -24.99
N LYS A 732 22.90 14.15 -24.96
CA LYS A 732 22.84 13.15 -26.04
C LYS A 732 22.23 11.87 -25.50
N GLN A 733 21.50 11.14 -26.35
CA GLN A 733 21.05 9.80 -26.02
C GLN A 733 21.46 8.74 -27.04
N VAL A 734 21.63 7.50 -26.58
CA VAL A 734 21.89 6.33 -27.43
C VAL A 734 21.12 5.13 -26.89
N GLY A 735 20.34 4.46 -27.74
CA GLY A 735 19.72 3.15 -27.47
C GLY A 735 18.81 3.00 -26.23
N ASN A 736 18.33 4.10 -25.63
CA ASN A 736 17.33 4.04 -24.55
C ASN A 736 15.99 3.47 -25.04
N ALA A 737 15.28 2.77 -24.15
CA ALA A 737 13.94 2.26 -24.37
C ALA A 737 12.92 2.86 -23.40
N TYR A 738 11.65 2.84 -23.80
CA TYR A 738 10.56 3.48 -23.07
C TYR A 738 9.31 2.60 -23.11
N ASP A 739 8.71 2.39 -21.95
CA ASP A 739 7.34 1.90 -21.81
C ASP A 739 6.55 2.91 -20.98
N ASP A 740 5.52 3.50 -21.58
CA ASP A 740 4.61 4.45 -20.93
C ASP A 740 3.15 3.98 -20.95
N SER A 741 2.92 2.69 -21.19
CA SER A 741 1.62 2.08 -21.44
C SER A 741 0.61 2.32 -20.30
N GLU A 742 1.10 2.47 -19.06
CA GLU A 742 0.27 2.65 -17.86
C GLU A 742 0.10 4.13 -17.46
N LEU A 743 0.86 5.05 -18.05
CA LEU A 743 0.74 6.47 -17.73
C LEU A 743 -0.56 7.07 -18.31
N PRO A 744 -1.24 7.99 -17.61
CA PRO A 744 -2.40 8.68 -18.17
C PRO A 744 -1.99 9.54 -19.38
N VAL A 745 -2.88 9.64 -20.37
CA VAL A 745 -2.67 10.50 -21.55
C VAL A 745 -2.54 11.95 -21.11
N ILE A 746 -1.57 12.67 -21.68
CA ILE A 746 -1.34 14.09 -21.47
C ILE A 746 -2.42 14.86 -22.27
N THR A 747 -3.39 15.44 -21.57
CA THR A 747 -4.60 16.02 -22.18
C THR A 747 -4.45 17.48 -22.63
N SER A 748 -3.52 18.24 -22.07
CA SER A 748 -3.11 19.58 -22.55
C SER A 748 -1.98 20.10 -21.69
N GLN A 749 -0.85 20.54 -22.28
CA GLN A 749 0.21 21.38 -21.69
C GLN A 749 1.50 21.36 -22.52
N ILE A 750 1.75 20.22 -23.19
CA ILE A 750 2.99 19.97 -23.94
C ILE A 750 2.72 20.06 -25.44
N ASN A 751 3.70 20.57 -26.17
CA ASN A 751 3.73 20.52 -27.63
C ASN A 751 3.48 19.06 -28.08
N PRO A 752 2.40 18.78 -28.84
CA PRO A 752 2.07 17.42 -29.26
C PRO A 752 3.19 16.72 -30.05
N GLU A 753 4.08 17.47 -30.71
CA GLU A 753 5.24 16.91 -31.43
C GLU A 753 6.31 16.34 -30.49
N MET A 754 6.28 16.74 -29.21
CA MET A 754 7.15 16.29 -28.14
C MET A 754 6.50 15.20 -27.27
N LEU A 755 5.46 14.53 -27.77
CA LEU A 755 4.86 13.38 -27.09
C LEU A 755 5.30 12.09 -27.75
N ASN A 756 5.55 11.04 -26.94
CA ASN A 756 5.77 9.70 -27.46
C ASN A 756 4.48 9.13 -28.08
N PRO A 757 4.59 8.12 -28.96
CA PRO A 757 3.42 7.45 -29.52
C PRO A 757 2.48 6.95 -28.41
N GLY A 758 1.24 7.44 -28.37
CA GLY A 758 0.29 7.18 -27.29
C GLY A 758 0.02 8.39 -26.39
N GLY A 759 0.89 9.40 -26.41
CA GLY A 759 0.66 10.69 -25.76
C GLY A 759 0.77 10.66 -24.23
N ARG A 760 1.46 9.67 -23.65
CA ARG A 760 1.50 9.42 -22.20
C ARG A 760 2.80 9.88 -21.54
N SER A 761 3.91 9.81 -22.26
CA SER A 761 5.21 10.38 -21.86
C SER A 761 5.73 11.43 -22.85
N VAL A 762 6.68 12.25 -22.39
CA VAL A 762 7.33 13.29 -23.19
C VAL A 762 8.50 12.71 -23.96
N LYS A 763 8.49 12.92 -25.27
CA LYS A 763 9.57 12.57 -26.18
C LYS A 763 10.83 13.37 -25.85
N PHE A 764 11.96 12.71 -26.02
CA PHE A 764 13.27 13.29 -25.80
C PHE A 764 13.63 14.44 -26.77
N ASP A 765 14.38 15.42 -26.23
CA ASP A 765 14.98 16.53 -26.98
C ASP A 765 16.49 16.61 -26.74
N GLU A 766 17.28 16.20 -27.73
CA GLU A 766 18.74 16.39 -27.70
C GLU A 766 19.11 17.86 -27.74
N LEU A 767 20.12 18.23 -26.96
CA LEU A 767 20.71 19.56 -27.02
C LEU A 767 22.18 19.41 -27.42
N ASN A 768 22.54 19.95 -28.58
CA ASN A 768 23.93 19.96 -29.08
C ASN A 768 24.66 18.60 -28.94
N PRO A 769 24.11 17.50 -29.48
CA PRO A 769 24.64 16.15 -29.25
C PRO A 769 26.05 15.96 -29.83
N GLU A 770 26.43 16.71 -30.87
CA GLU A 770 27.78 16.70 -31.46
C GLU A 770 28.85 17.32 -30.54
N GLY A 771 28.43 18.05 -29.51
CA GLY A 771 29.31 18.71 -28.55
C GLY A 771 29.47 17.96 -27.22
N ILE A 772 28.99 16.71 -27.14
CA ILE A 772 29.10 15.88 -25.94
C ILE A 772 30.53 15.35 -25.77
N PHE A 773 30.95 15.09 -24.53
CA PHE A 773 32.13 14.28 -24.24
C PHE A 773 31.88 12.81 -24.63
N GLU A 774 32.94 12.07 -24.96
CA GLU A 774 32.86 10.63 -25.30
C GLU A 774 33.32 9.78 -24.12
N PRO A 775 32.43 9.03 -23.43
CA PRO A 775 32.79 8.23 -22.25
C PRO A 775 33.93 7.23 -22.51
N SER A 776 33.95 6.59 -23.68
CA SER A 776 35.00 5.64 -24.10
C SER A 776 36.39 6.24 -24.28
N SER A 777 36.52 7.57 -24.21
CA SER A 777 37.83 8.23 -24.15
C SER A 777 38.41 8.29 -22.73
N TYR A 778 37.61 7.97 -21.71
CA TYR A 778 37.99 8.00 -20.30
C TYR A 778 38.18 6.59 -19.72
N TYR A 779 37.26 5.66 -19.99
CA TYR A 779 37.30 4.29 -19.46
C TYR A 779 36.65 3.29 -20.43
N ASP A 780 36.99 2.01 -20.27
CA ASP A 780 36.41 0.91 -21.03
C ASP A 780 35.06 0.47 -20.41
N TYR A 781 34.08 0.16 -21.26
CA TYR A 781 32.79 -0.40 -20.87
C TYR A 781 32.13 -1.10 -22.06
N GLU A 782 31.20 -2.00 -21.76
CA GLU A 782 30.28 -2.59 -22.72
C GLU A 782 28.85 -2.28 -22.28
N ALA A 783 28.07 -1.64 -23.16
CA ALA A 783 26.70 -1.28 -22.85
C ALA A 783 25.75 -2.43 -23.18
N PHE A 784 24.93 -2.85 -22.23
CA PHE A 784 23.81 -3.75 -22.50
C PHE A 784 22.74 -3.02 -23.31
N PRO A 785 21.92 -3.69 -24.12
CA PRO A 785 20.70 -3.08 -24.65
C PRO A 785 19.71 -2.72 -23.55
N ALA A 786 18.87 -1.72 -23.81
CA ALA A 786 17.89 -1.27 -22.81
C ALA A 786 16.82 -2.32 -22.46
N ASP A 787 16.42 -3.19 -23.38
CA ASP A 787 15.49 -4.30 -23.10
C ASP A 787 16.09 -5.35 -22.16
N VAL A 788 17.41 -5.58 -22.23
CA VAL A 788 18.11 -6.43 -21.26
C VAL A 788 18.17 -5.75 -19.88
N VAL A 789 18.28 -4.43 -19.82
CA VAL A 789 18.34 -3.66 -18.57
C VAL A 789 17.09 -3.84 -17.71
N GLU A 790 15.91 -3.89 -18.33
CA GLU A 790 14.63 -4.12 -17.61
C GLU A 790 14.65 -5.44 -16.82
N GLU A 791 15.24 -6.48 -17.40
CA GLU A 791 15.32 -7.82 -16.79
C GLU A 791 16.54 -7.98 -15.86
N LEU A 792 17.69 -7.41 -16.24
CA LEU A 792 18.96 -7.64 -15.57
C LEU A 792 19.05 -6.87 -14.24
N ILE A 793 18.64 -5.60 -14.22
CA ILE A 793 18.85 -4.74 -13.06
C ILE A 793 18.11 -5.24 -11.81
N PRO A 794 16.84 -5.69 -11.88
CA PRO A 794 16.14 -6.24 -10.73
C PRO A 794 16.80 -7.49 -10.11
N LEU A 795 17.66 -8.19 -10.85
CA LEU A 795 18.33 -9.40 -10.37
C LEU A 795 19.61 -9.13 -9.58
N TYR A 796 20.27 -7.99 -9.83
CA TYR A 796 21.63 -7.75 -9.34
C TYR A 796 21.79 -6.43 -8.57
N ALA A 797 20.92 -5.43 -8.76
CA ALA A 797 21.06 -4.16 -8.07
C ALA A 797 20.60 -4.20 -6.61
N GLY A 798 21.30 -3.46 -5.75
CA GLY A 798 20.96 -3.25 -4.34
C GLY A 798 21.85 -4.00 -3.37
N ALA A 799 21.70 -3.65 -2.10
CA ALA A 799 22.33 -4.38 -1.00
C ALA A 799 21.71 -5.78 -0.85
N ASP A 800 22.50 -6.70 -0.29
CA ASP A 800 22.13 -8.09 0.04
C ASP A 800 21.90 -9.01 -1.17
N VAL A 801 22.20 -8.53 -2.39
CA VAL A 801 22.03 -9.30 -3.63
C VAL A 801 23.28 -10.11 -3.99
N ILE A 802 24.46 -9.54 -3.77
CA ILE A 802 25.76 -10.20 -4.03
C ILE A 802 26.47 -10.47 -2.71
N ASP A 803 26.91 -11.71 -2.50
CA ASP A 803 27.74 -12.08 -1.35
C ASP A 803 29.22 -11.81 -1.63
N PHE A 804 29.70 -10.64 -1.21
CA PHE A 804 31.09 -10.21 -1.38
C PHE A 804 32.09 -10.85 -0.40
N PHE A 805 31.66 -11.76 0.50
CA PHE A 805 32.51 -12.39 1.50
C PHE A 805 32.79 -13.88 1.23
N GLN A 806 32.18 -14.47 0.19
CA GLN A 806 32.47 -15.83 -0.22
C GLN A 806 33.76 -15.94 -1.06
N THR A 807 34.46 -17.07 -0.93
CA THR A 807 35.79 -17.30 -1.53
C THR A 807 35.78 -18.29 -2.70
N GLU A 808 34.62 -18.82 -3.09
CA GLU A 808 34.48 -19.61 -4.30
C GLU A 808 33.93 -18.73 -5.42
N SER A 809 34.50 -18.85 -6.63
CA SER A 809 34.14 -18.07 -7.81
C SER A 809 32.62 -18.07 -7.99
N LEU A 810 32.04 -16.88 -8.21
CA LEU A 810 30.68 -16.68 -8.70
C LEU A 810 30.54 -17.29 -10.12
N GLY A 811 30.58 -18.61 -10.19
CA GLY A 811 29.98 -19.36 -11.28
C GLY A 811 28.52 -19.50 -10.92
N VAL A 812 27.67 -18.75 -11.64
CA VAL A 812 26.20 -18.84 -11.66
C VAL A 812 25.70 -20.16 -11.06
N LEU A 813 25.20 -20.12 -9.82
CA LEU A 813 24.51 -21.15 -9.00
C LEU A 813 24.82 -20.78 -7.53
N ASP A 814 23.95 -20.15 -6.75
CA ASP A 814 22.64 -20.63 -6.30
C ASP A 814 21.69 -19.45 -6.12
N LEU A 815 20.71 -19.31 -7.02
CA LEU A 815 19.44 -18.64 -6.68
C LEU A 815 18.65 -19.62 -5.80
N GLU A 816 19.08 -19.82 -4.55
CA GLU A 816 18.32 -20.60 -3.57
C GLU A 816 16.96 -19.91 -3.32
N GLU A 817 15.90 -20.63 -3.69
CA GLU A 817 14.47 -20.41 -3.44
C GLU A 817 14.01 -18.95 -3.26
N GLN A 818 13.32 -18.40 -4.27
CA GLN A 818 12.27 -17.42 -4.00
C GLN A 818 11.27 -18.02 -3.00
N LEU A 819 11.43 -17.70 -1.71
CA LEU A 819 10.65 -18.22 -0.58
C LEU A 819 9.18 -17.77 -0.56
N PHE A 820 8.79 -16.95 -1.52
CA PHE A 820 7.54 -16.23 -1.54
C PHE A 820 6.99 -16.21 -2.97
N LYS A 821 5.77 -16.72 -3.13
CA LYS A 821 5.07 -16.79 -4.41
C LYS A 821 3.71 -16.15 -4.25
N LEU A 822 3.24 -15.47 -5.28
CA LEU A 822 1.94 -14.81 -5.27
C LEU A 822 1.12 -15.30 -6.46
N TYR A 823 -0.17 -15.54 -6.25
CA TYR A 823 -1.05 -16.07 -7.29
C TYR A 823 -2.52 -15.71 -7.03
N PRO A 824 -3.33 -15.37 -8.04
CA PRO A 824 -2.97 -15.06 -9.43
C PRO A 824 -2.34 -13.66 -9.56
N ASN A 825 -1.58 -13.43 -10.63
CA ASN A 825 -1.19 -12.07 -11.05
C ASN A 825 -1.10 -12.02 -12.58
N PRO A 826 -2.05 -11.37 -13.29
CA PRO A 826 -3.05 -10.42 -12.80
C PRO A 826 -4.09 -11.00 -11.83
N VAL A 827 -4.32 -10.28 -10.73
CA VAL A 827 -5.32 -10.56 -9.70
C VAL A 827 -6.69 -10.10 -10.17
N LYS A 828 -7.72 -10.95 -10.13
CA LYS A 828 -9.11 -10.48 -10.10
C LYS A 828 -9.48 -10.13 -8.68
N ASP A 829 -10.23 -10.94 -7.96
CA ASP A 829 -10.78 -10.49 -6.67
C ASP A 829 -9.99 -11.03 -5.48
N TYR A 830 -9.04 -11.94 -5.69
CA TYR A 830 -8.25 -12.53 -4.62
C TYR A 830 -6.81 -12.77 -5.05
N LEU A 831 -5.89 -12.58 -4.11
CA LEU A 831 -4.49 -12.95 -4.22
C LEU A 831 -4.14 -13.95 -3.11
N VAL A 832 -3.37 -14.97 -3.40
CA VAL A 832 -2.81 -15.92 -2.46
C VAL A 832 -1.31 -15.69 -2.42
N LEU A 833 -0.80 -15.35 -1.24
CA LEU A 833 0.62 -15.26 -0.97
C LEU A 833 1.07 -16.55 -0.28
N GLN A 834 1.96 -17.31 -0.92
CA GLN A 834 2.73 -18.38 -0.30
C GLN A 834 3.97 -17.77 0.36
N HIS A 835 4.24 -18.16 1.60
CA HIS A 835 5.37 -17.69 2.39
C HIS A 835 5.94 -18.83 3.24
N ALA A 836 7.21 -18.70 3.67
CA ALA A 836 7.77 -19.58 4.70
C ALA A 836 6.91 -19.52 5.99
N SER A 837 6.92 -20.57 6.83
CA SER A 837 6.01 -20.64 7.99
C SER A 837 6.10 -19.37 8.83
N ALA A 838 5.01 -18.58 8.86
CA ALA A 838 5.03 -17.25 9.42
C ALA A 838 5.34 -17.29 10.92
N GLN A 839 6.36 -16.53 11.32
CA GLN A 839 6.67 -16.28 12.73
C GLN A 839 5.69 -15.24 13.31
N LYS A 840 5.68 -15.11 14.64
CA LYS A 840 4.80 -14.20 15.38
C LYS A 840 4.83 -12.77 14.81
N ASN A 841 3.65 -12.22 14.49
CA ASN A 841 3.41 -10.86 13.94
C ASN A 841 3.70 -10.62 12.44
N GLY A 842 3.67 -11.63 11.57
CA GLY A 842 3.70 -11.40 10.13
C GLY A 842 2.51 -10.56 9.61
N ALA A 843 2.75 -9.72 8.62
CA ALA A 843 1.72 -8.91 7.94
C ALA A 843 1.98 -8.83 6.43
N ILE A 844 0.90 -8.69 5.67
CA ILE A 844 0.92 -8.39 4.24
C ILE A 844 0.26 -7.04 4.02
N ASP A 845 1.03 -6.08 3.51
CA ASP A 845 0.54 -4.76 3.16
C ASP A 845 0.43 -4.64 1.64
N VAL A 846 -0.66 -4.06 1.15
CA VAL A 846 -0.87 -3.75 -0.27
C VAL A 846 -0.82 -2.23 -0.43
N PHE A 847 0.12 -1.75 -1.22
CA PHE A 847 0.32 -0.34 -1.53
C PHE A 847 -0.19 -0.04 -2.93
N ASN A 848 -0.76 1.15 -3.14
CA ASN A 848 -0.91 1.68 -4.49
C ASN A 848 0.42 2.26 -5.00
N LEU A 849 0.47 2.66 -6.28
CA LEU A 849 1.68 3.24 -6.90
C LEU A 849 2.15 4.57 -6.30
N SER A 850 1.33 5.22 -5.48
CA SER A 850 1.74 6.42 -4.72
C SER A 850 2.41 6.06 -3.38
N GLY A 851 2.53 4.77 -3.07
CA GLY A 851 3.02 4.27 -1.80
C GLY A 851 2.00 4.40 -0.66
N VAL A 852 0.69 4.48 -0.92
CA VAL A 852 -0.29 4.46 0.17
C VAL A 852 -0.75 3.03 0.41
N ILE A 853 -0.73 2.57 1.67
CA ILE A 853 -1.33 1.28 2.05
C ILE A 853 -2.83 1.36 1.81
N VAL A 854 -3.33 0.56 0.87
CA VAL A 854 -4.75 0.43 0.56
C VAL A 854 -5.38 -0.79 1.25
N MET A 855 -4.56 -1.72 1.74
CA MET A 855 -5.00 -2.91 2.45
C MET A 855 -3.87 -3.45 3.32
N SER A 856 -4.21 -4.00 4.49
CA SER A 856 -3.26 -4.72 5.33
C SER A 856 -3.95 -5.97 5.89
N VAL A 857 -3.29 -7.12 5.77
CA VAL A 857 -3.78 -8.42 6.24
C VAL A 857 -2.75 -9.01 7.19
N LYS A 858 -3.20 -9.36 8.39
CA LYS A 858 -2.34 -10.05 9.35
C LYS A 858 -2.16 -11.50 8.92
N VAL A 859 -0.93 -12.00 9.00
CA VAL A 859 -0.61 -13.40 8.70
C VAL A 859 -0.84 -14.25 9.95
N GLU A 860 -1.55 -15.37 9.79
CA GLU A 860 -1.77 -16.32 10.88
C GLU A 860 -0.47 -17.05 11.25
N GLU A 861 -0.20 -17.19 12.55
CA GLU A 861 0.99 -17.90 13.05
C GLU A 861 1.05 -19.34 12.51
N MET A 862 2.23 -19.76 12.04
CA MET A 862 2.48 -21.06 11.40
C MET A 862 1.74 -21.33 10.08
N SER A 863 1.02 -20.35 9.52
CA SER A 863 0.51 -20.48 8.14
C SER A 863 1.66 -20.41 7.12
N MET A 864 1.49 -21.08 5.99
CA MET A 864 2.37 -21.01 4.81
C MET A 864 1.66 -20.36 3.60
N LEU A 865 0.39 -19.98 3.76
CA LEU A 865 -0.45 -19.37 2.74
C LEU A 865 -1.33 -18.30 3.37
N THR A 866 -1.41 -17.13 2.76
CA THR A 866 -2.34 -16.07 3.15
C THR A 866 -3.13 -15.61 1.93
N ARG A 867 -4.46 -15.67 2.01
CA ARG A 867 -5.36 -15.17 0.97
C ARG A 867 -5.76 -13.72 1.29
N LEU A 868 -5.58 -12.82 0.34
CA LEU A 868 -6.06 -11.45 0.35
C LEU A 868 -7.29 -11.33 -0.54
N ASP A 869 -8.34 -10.66 -0.04
CA ASP A 869 -9.51 -10.25 -0.81
C ASP A 869 -9.27 -8.84 -1.37
N LEU A 870 -9.06 -8.75 -2.67
CA LEU A 870 -8.78 -7.51 -3.39
C LEU A 870 -10.01 -6.97 -4.13
N ALA A 871 -11.22 -7.51 -3.92
CA ALA A 871 -12.42 -7.12 -4.65
C ALA A 871 -12.78 -5.63 -4.49
N ALA A 872 -12.46 -5.05 -3.33
CA ALA A 872 -12.70 -3.64 -3.05
C ALA A 872 -11.65 -2.69 -3.66
N LEU A 873 -10.54 -3.24 -4.17
CA LEU A 873 -9.50 -2.46 -4.84
C LEU A 873 -9.91 -2.18 -6.29
N ALA A 874 -9.67 -0.94 -6.73
CA ALA A 874 -9.88 -0.56 -8.12
C ALA A 874 -8.90 -1.30 -9.05
N ASN A 875 -9.26 -1.45 -10.32
CA ASN A 875 -8.34 -2.00 -11.32
C ASN A 875 -7.08 -1.11 -11.41
N GLY A 876 -5.90 -1.71 -11.34
CA GLY A 876 -4.64 -0.99 -11.28
C GLY A 876 -3.50 -1.79 -10.64
N PHE A 877 -2.32 -1.18 -10.57
CA PHE A 877 -1.15 -1.85 -9.99
C PHE A 877 -1.03 -1.58 -8.51
N TYR A 878 -0.62 -2.61 -7.81
CA TYR A 878 -0.35 -2.56 -6.39
C TYR A 878 0.99 -3.24 -6.08
N VAL A 879 1.65 -2.78 -5.02
CA VAL A 879 2.80 -3.47 -4.45
C VAL A 879 2.31 -4.25 -3.24
N VAL A 880 2.50 -5.55 -3.23
CA VAL A 880 2.23 -6.43 -2.09
C VAL A 880 3.53 -6.68 -1.37
N GLN A 881 3.58 -6.26 -0.12
CA GLN A 881 4.73 -6.46 0.76
C GLN A 881 4.39 -7.48 1.81
N TYR A 882 5.15 -8.56 1.86
CA TYR A 882 5.22 -9.40 3.05
C TYR A 882 6.28 -8.84 4.00
N LYS A 883 5.96 -8.77 5.29
CA LYS A 883 6.92 -8.48 6.35
C LYS A 883 6.72 -9.36 7.58
N ASP A 884 7.82 -9.85 8.14
CA ASP A 884 7.87 -10.44 9.47
C ASP A 884 9.04 -9.82 10.28
N ALA A 885 9.35 -10.40 11.44
CA ALA A 885 10.40 -9.89 12.33
C ALA A 885 11.84 -9.98 11.76
N GLN A 886 12.05 -10.68 10.64
CA GLN A 886 13.39 -10.92 10.07
C GLN A 886 13.47 -10.69 8.55
N LYS A 887 12.33 -10.65 7.85
CA LYS A 887 12.29 -10.62 6.38
C LYS A 887 11.25 -9.63 5.88
N GLN A 888 11.60 -8.98 4.77
CA GLN A 888 10.70 -8.15 3.99
C GLN A 888 10.88 -8.48 2.52
N GLN A 889 9.79 -8.73 1.80
CA GLN A 889 9.82 -8.89 0.36
C GLN A 889 8.60 -8.22 -0.27
N GLN A 890 8.82 -7.57 -1.41
CA GLN A 890 7.80 -6.85 -2.15
C GLN A 890 7.58 -7.51 -3.51
N PHE A 891 6.34 -7.45 -3.95
CA PHE A 891 5.91 -7.96 -5.23
C PHE A 891 4.96 -7.01 -5.90
N ARG A 892 5.03 -6.91 -7.22
CA ARG A 892 4.05 -6.15 -7.98
C ARG A 892 2.89 -7.05 -8.38
N ILE A 893 1.67 -6.55 -8.21
CA ILE A 893 0.45 -7.20 -8.69
C ILE A 893 -0.35 -6.26 -9.59
N VAL A 894 -1.08 -6.83 -10.54
CA VAL A 894 -2.01 -6.13 -11.42
C VAL A 894 -3.43 -6.54 -11.06
N LYS A 895 -4.26 -5.63 -10.55
CA LYS A 895 -5.69 -5.86 -10.34
C LYS A 895 -6.44 -5.62 -11.66
N GLY A 896 -6.96 -6.70 -12.23
CA GLY A 896 -7.77 -6.73 -13.45
C GLY A 896 -9.26 -6.52 -13.22
#